data_AF-A0A178BDK2-F1
#
_entry.id   AF-A0A178BDK2-F1
#
_cell.length_a   1.000
_cell.length_b   1.000
_cell.length_c   1.000
_cell.angle_alpha   90.00
_cell.angle_beta   90.00
_cell.angle_gamma   90.00
#
_symmetry.space_group_name_H-M   'P 1'
#
loop_
_entity.id
_entity.type
_entity.pdbx_description
1 polymer ?
#
loop_
_entity_poly.entity_id
_entity_poly.type
_entity_poly.pdbx_seq_one_letter_code
_entity_poly.pdbx_strand_id
1 'polypeptide(L)'
;MSATTSYDDDIYLGFWINRAYNPLRGASLTLDRQSGAVLIAFLALFVTATGRSFWKIVRYGLHLHFSSEASSDGVYHQRQAILRNSQLAEDAALTLIEARFSWRKRGEKVDRRLIPVAIIAALVAIAFFFSGVFSSRVTTEDANEVLISGRNCGNMSTTLPDDQTEQAAIQSDFYLATTQKASEYLSYAYKCYHTQGTSSQGCKTYTKPRLPYKRDTTAACPFDPKICRLAEENMYLDSGYLDGREYFGLNSGPQFQFRLARRCAPLQTGNYTQIYEDSDNPPNRWLRYYYGHSRDGTRPYSHSLLMNKTMPLTQEMDLLLGDDYRITSPWDYVPIKELSGTNGFLTLMWLESSNVKHQYSVEDPWFKATSPKDVPEWAQSTIGERYYVADDTAQVLGCSTNFELCNPNSPVPKRCHDIATGTLATSAQNFLEMWPSENDRDVMVAYSQYLVTMFAGTSWIPDSYYVIKGLPALLSRFTLAGLMQSAKIPRNRWQEELEYIFQSNLAAAQARFVEFATGRFPVQIEAFTTLCGTKMSCKRLCYSQVSLIPLMMARTSTDRAFQKIRSSSYYSFSVLGISIILLLGIIIVLVGGYTESLAEKVFELPYLAQNRRLGYAHLEWHANSTWQLQRAAHEAVGSGTWTKATKFLPVTQKGELLATLDVHDKAHPRLAGKDEPK
;
A
#
# COMPACT_ATOMS: atom_id res chain seq x y z
N MET A 1 0.51 8.70 -28.59
CA MET A 1 0.48 7.36 -27.96
C MET A 1 1.13 7.45 -26.59
N SER A 2 0.36 7.70 -25.54
CA SER A 2 0.87 7.69 -24.16
C SER A 2 0.68 6.29 -23.62
N ALA A 3 1.73 5.48 -23.62
CA ALA A 3 1.74 4.24 -22.86
C ALA A 3 1.42 4.63 -21.41
N THR A 4 0.35 4.07 -20.85
CA THR A 4 0.11 4.18 -19.42
C THR A 4 1.19 3.37 -18.70
N THR A 5 2.39 3.95 -18.54
CA THR A 5 3.49 3.41 -17.75
C THR A 5 2.98 3.05 -16.36
N SER A 6 3.37 1.92 -15.80
CA SER A 6 2.93 1.57 -14.45
C SER A 6 3.58 2.53 -13.45
N TYR A 7 2.96 2.79 -12.30
CA TYR A 7 3.67 3.45 -11.19
C TYR A 7 4.95 2.68 -10.81
N ASP A 8 4.99 1.39 -11.14
CA ASP A 8 6.14 0.53 -10.95
C ASP A 8 7.40 1.02 -11.69
N ASP A 9 7.25 1.70 -12.83
CA ASP A 9 8.37 2.16 -13.65
C ASP A 9 9.09 3.40 -13.06
N ASP A 10 8.62 3.92 -11.93
CA ASP A 10 9.14 5.14 -11.27
C ASP A 10 9.44 4.92 -9.78
N ILE A 11 9.73 3.68 -9.40
CA ILE A 11 10.09 3.31 -8.02
C ILE A 11 11.60 3.49 -7.80
N TYR A 12 11.93 4.11 -6.66
CA TYR A 12 13.30 4.24 -6.19
C TYR A 12 13.83 2.90 -5.66
N LEU A 13 14.93 2.43 -6.24
CA LEU A 13 15.68 1.25 -5.79
C LEU A 13 16.90 1.69 -4.97
N GLY A 14 17.05 1.10 -3.79
CA GLY A 14 18.12 1.43 -2.87
C GLY A 14 17.63 1.79 -1.46
N PHE A 15 18.53 2.40 -0.70
CA PHE A 15 18.30 2.74 0.70
C PHE A 15 17.51 4.03 0.85
N TRP A 16 16.47 4.01 1.67
CA TRP A 16 15.69 5.18 2.03
C TRP A 16 15.19 5.07 3.48
N ILE A 17 14.71 6.18 4.03
CA ILE A 17 14.17 6.22 5.39
C ILE A 17 12.68 6.55 5.32
N ASN A 18 11.86 5.64 5.83
CA ASN A 18 10.45 5.88 6.10
C ASN A 18 10.31 6.78 7.32
N ARG A 19 10.06 8.08 7.09
CA ARG A 19 10.00 9.10 8.14
C ARG A 19 8.70 9.07 8.96
N ALA A 20 7.79 8.14 8.66
CA ALA A 20 6.70 7.79 9.57
C ALA A 20 7.24 7.10 10.84
N TYR A 21 8.45 6.51 10.77
CA TYR A 21 9.11 5.83 11.86
C TYR A 21 10.42 6.54 12.26
N ASN A 22 10.94 6.19 13.43
CA ASN A 22 12.28 6.63 13.84
C ASN A 22 13.35 6.18 12.82
N PRO A 23 14.43 6.95 12.59
CA PRO A 23 15.41 6.67 11.53
C PRO A 23 15.94 5.23 11.52
N LEU A 24 16.17 4.64 12.70
CA LEU A 24 16.64 3.26 12.83
C LEU A 24 15.60 2.21 12.38
N ARG A 25 14.32 2.41 12.71
CA ARG A 25 13.23 1.50 12.33
C ARG A 25 12.75 1.75 10.90
N GLY A 26 12.81 3.01 10.44
CA GLY A 26 12.38 3.43 9.12
C GLY A 26 13.38 3.15 8.00
N ALA A 27 14.63 2.84 8.32
CA ALA A 27 15.65 2.48 7.33
C ALA A 27 15.22 1.24 6.54
N SER A 28 14.96 1.45 5.25
CA SER A 28 14.39 0.47 4.33
C SER A 28 15.24 0.36 3.07
N LEU A 29 15.40 -0.85 2.55
CA LEU A 29 16.10 -1.15 1.30
C LEU A 29 15.08 -1.68 0.29
N THR A 30 14.80 -0.91 -0.76
CA THR A 30 13.92 -1.35 -1.85
C THR A 30 14.72 -2.05 -2.93
N LEU A 31 14.30 -3.26 -3.29
CA LEU A 31 14.87 -4.05 -4.39
C LEU A 31 13.75 -4.51 -5.32
N ASP A 32 14.12 -4.76 -6.58
CA ASP A 32 13.25 -5.47 -7.53
C ASP A 32 13.03 -6.93 -7.08
N ARG A 33 12.05 -7.60 -7.67
CA ARG A 33 11.70 -8.98 -7.29
C ARG A 33 12.83 -9.98 -7.45
N GLN A 34 13.69 -9.84 -8.46
CA GLN A 34 14.76 -10.80 -8.71
C GLN A 34 15.85 -10.63 -7.64
N SER A 35 16.36 -9.40 -7.46
CA SER A 35 17.39 -9.13 -6.46
C SER A 35 16.89 -9.37 -5.03
N GLY A 36 15.64 -9.01 -4.75
CA GLY A 36 15.00 -9.27 -3.46
C GLY A 36 14.86 -10.76 -3.16
N ALA A 37 14.50 -11.59 -4.14
CA ALA A 37 14.45 -13.04 -3.96
C ALA A 37 15.84 -13.64 -3.68
N VAL A 38 16.88 -13.15 -4.36
CA VAL A 38 18.27 -13.55 -4.09
C VAL A 38 18.68 -13.19 -2.65
N LEU A 39 18.33 -12.00 -2.16
CA LEU A 39 18.60 -11.60 -0.78
C LEU A 39 17.86 -12.47 0.24
N ILE A 40 16.59 -12.80 -0.01
CA ILE A 40 15.82 -13.72 0.85
C ILE A 40 16.49 -15.11 0.90
N ALA A 41 16.88 -15.65 -0.26
CA ALA A 41 17.57 -16.93 -0.33
C ALA A 41 18.91 -16.89 0.42
N PHE A 42 19.68 -15.82 0.27
CA PHE A 42 20.93 -15.61 1.00
C PHE A 42 20.69 -15.59 2.51
N LEU A 43 19.71 -14.82 3.01
CA LEU A 43 19.39 -14.76 4.44
C LEU A 43 18.97 -16.12 4.99
N ALA A 44 18.17 -16.89 4.27
CA ALA A 44 17.75 -18.23 4.69
C ALA A 44 18.94 -19.21 4.79
N LEU A 45 19.83 -19.21 3.78
CA LEU A 45 21.06 -20.01 3.80
C LEU A 45 22.01 -19.58 4.93
N PHE A 46 22.13 -18.28 5.16
CA PHE A 46 22.97 -17.71 6.22
C PHE A 46 22.46 -18.07 7.62
N VAL A 47 21.14 -18.00 7.86
CA VAL A 47 20.52 -18.45 9.11
C VAL A 47 20.74 -19.95 9.33
N THR A 48 20.65 -20.76 8.26
CA THR A 48 20.93 -22.20 8.34
C THR A 48 22.40 -22.47 8.74
N ALA A 49 23.35 -21.76 8.13
CA ALA A 49 24.77 -21.85 8.51
C ALA A 49 25.01 -21.40 9.96
N THR A 50 24.32 -20.36 10.39
CA THR A 50 24.35 -19.87 11.78
C THR A 50 23.84 -20.92 12.75
N GLY A 51 22.75 -21.63 12.42
CA GLY A 51 22.20 -22.71 13.23
C GLY A 51 23.15 -23.88 13.44
N ARG A 52 23.92 -24.26 12.41
CA ARG A 52 24.98 -25.28 12.52
C ARG A 52 26.07 -24.85 13.51
N SER A 53 26.53 -23.61 13.42
CA SER A 53 27.52 -23.05 14.34
C SER A 53 26.98 -22.92 15.77
N PHE A 54 25.73 -22.51 15.93
CA PHE A 54 25.06 -22.45 17.24
C PHE A 54 24.95 -23.83 17.88
N TRP A 55 24.53 -24.85 17.12
CA TRP A 55 24.48 -26.22 17.60
C TRP A 55 25.85 -26.73 18.05
N LYS A 56 26.93 -26.37 17.32
CA LYS A 56 28.30 -26.71 17.75
C LYS A 56 28.66 -26.13 19.13
N ILE A 57 28.24 -24.90 19.44
CA ILE A 57 28.42 -24.29 20.76
C ILE A 57 27.60 -25.03 21.81
N VAL A 58 26.33 -25.30 21.53
CA VAL A 58 25.41 -25.98 22.46
C VAL A 58 25.88 -27.40 22.78
N ARG A 59 26.20 -28.22 21.76
CA ARG A 59 26.65 -29.60 21.97
C ARG A 59 27.99 -29.66 22.70
N TYR A 60 28.89 -28.69 22.48
CA TYR A 60 30.13 -28.55 23.25
C TYR A 60 29.84 -28.29 24.73
N GLY A 61 28.99 -27.30 25.04
CA GLY A 61 28.60 -27.00 26.41
C GLY A 61 27.89 -28.17 27.11
N LEU A 62 26.97 -28.85 26.40
CA LEU A 62 26.30 -30.04 26.92
C LEU A 62 27.28 -31.18 27.21
N HIS A 63 28.23 -31.44 26.30
CA HIS A 63 29.25 -32.46 26.52
C HIS A 63 30.07 -32.17 27.77
N LEU A 64 30.56 -30.92 27.91
CA LEU A 64 31.33 -30.50 29.08
C LEU A 64 30.52 -30.61 30.38
N HIS A 65 29.26 -30.18 30.37
CA HIS A 65 28.39 -30.22 31.55
C HIS A 65 28.15 -31.66 32.02
N PHE A 66 27.90 -32.56 31.08
CA PHE A 66 27.60 -33.96 31.36
C PHE A 66 28.84 -34.83 31.57
N SER A 67 30.04 -34.32 31.32
CA SER A 67 31.29 -35.05 31.52
C SER A 67 31.56 -35.36 33.00
N SER A 68 32.05 -36.57 33.26
CA SER A 68 32.39 -37.07 34.59
C SER A 68 33.62 -37.98 34.55
N GLU A 69 34.53 -37.80 35.51
CA GLU A 69 35.69 -38.70 35.73
C GLU A 69 35.29 -40.07 36.32
N ALA A 70 34.05 -40.22 36.81
CA ALA A 70 33.60 -41.46 37.42
C ALA A 70 33.35 -42.55 36.37
N SER A 71 33.68 -43.80 36.72
CA SER A 71 33.33 -44.97 35.92
C SER A 71 31.81 -44.97 35.65
N SER A 72 31.46 -44.97 34.36
CA SER A 72 30.09 -44.75 33.89
C SER A 72 29.69 -45.83 32.88
N ASP A 73 28.38 -45.98 32.66
CA ASP A 73 27.81 -47.02 31.81
C ASP A 73 27.87 -46.69 30.30
N GLY A 74 27.49 -47.65 29.46
CA GLY A 74 27.44 -47.47 28.00
C GLY A 74 26.51 -46.34 27.54
N VAL A 75 25.45 -46.04 28.31
CA VAL A 75 24.52 -44.94 28.00
C VAL A 75 25.21 -43.59 28.12
N TYR A 76 26.05 -43.41 29.15
CA TYR A 76 26.89 -42.22 29.30
C TYR A 76 27.84 -42.05 28.11
N HIS A 77 28.62 -43.08 27.77
CA HIS A 77 29.64 -42.98 26.72
C HIS A 77 29.02 -42.76 25.34
N GLN A 78 27.91 -43.43 25.03
CA GLN A 78 27.21 -43.21 23.77
C GLN A 78 26.63 -41.79 23.67
N ARG A 79 26.08 -41.24 24.77
CA ARG A 79 25.62 -39.84 24.77
C ARG A 79 26.76 -38.87 24.44
N GLN A 80 27.94 -39.05 25.07
CA GLN A 80 29.09 -38.18 24.81
C GLN A 80 29.61 -38.33 23.38
N ALA A 81 29.67 -39.57 22.86
CA ALA A 81 30.04 -39.84 21.48
C ALA A 81 29.06 -39.19 20.48
N ILE A 82 27.75 -39.24 20.74
CA ILE A 82 26.72 -38.60 19.89
C ILE A 82 26.91 -37.07 19.92
N LEU A 83 27.02 -36.45 21.10
CA LEU A 83 27.23 -35.01 21.23
C LEU A 83 28.49 -34.52 20.49
N ARG A 84 29.56 -35.30 20.53
CA ARG A 84 30.82 -34.96 19.87
C ARG A 84 30.77 -35.08 18.34
N ASN A 85 30.05 -36.08 17.83
CA ASN A 85 30.13 -36.47 16.42
C ASN A 85 28.91 -36.06 15.57
N SER A 86 27.77 -35.73 16.18
CA SER A 86 26.60 -35.21 15.44
C SER A 86 26.79 -33.74 15.06
N GLN A 87 27.07 -33.48 13.78
CA GLN A 87 27.28 -32.14 13.24
C GLN A 87 26.00 -31.31 13.16
N LEU A 88 24.87 -31.96 12.92
CA LEU A 88 23.55 -31.34 12.84
C LEU A 88 22.73 -31.64 14.10
N ALA A 89 21.83 -30.74 14.46
CA ALA A 89 21.02 -30.86 15.67
C ALA A 89 19.90 -31.90 15.48
N GLU A 90 19.33 -31.96 14.28
CA GLU A 90 18.34 -32.96 13.86
C GLU A 90 18.92 -34.38 13.95
N ASP A 91 20.13 -34.61 13.44
CA ASP A 91 20.81 -35.90 13.51
C ASP A 91 21.07 -36.33 14.96
N ALA A 92 21.51 -35.38 15.80
CA ALA A 92 21.73 -35.64 17.22
C ALA A 92 20.42 -36.04 17.93
N ALA A 93 19.33 -35.34 17.64
CA ALA A 93 18.02 -35.65 18.23
C ALA A 93 17.54 -37.06 17.85
N LEU A 94 17.59 -37.41 16.57
CA LEU A 94 17.20 -38.73 16.08
C LEU A 94 18.07 -39.83 16.67
N THR A 95 19.40 -39.66 16.63
CA THR A 95 20.35 -40.66 17.16
C THR A 95 20.19 -40.86 18.68
N LEU A 96 19.90 -39.80 19.45
CA LEU A 96 19.62 -39.91 20.88
C LEU A 96 18.29 -40.64 21.17
N ILE A 97 17.28 -40.46 20.31
CA ILE A 97 16.00 -41.18 20.40
C ILE A 97 16.21 -42.67 20.08
N GLU A 98 17.00 -42.99 19.06
CA GLU A 98 17.37 -44.37 18.73
C GLU A 98 18.17 -45.04 19.85
N ALA A 99 19.12 -44.32 20.44
CA ALA A 99 19.88 -44.77 21.60
C ALA A 99 18.93 -45.05 22.78
N ARG A 100 17.95 -44.18 23.03
CA ARG A 100 16.92 -44.40 24.05
C ARG A 100 16.17 -45.72 23.82
N PHE A 101 15.68 -45.97 22.61
CA PHE A 101 14.96 -47.21 22.32
C PHE A 101 15.83 -48.46 22.45
N SER A 102 17.10 -48.36 22.08
CA SER A 102 18.09 -49.44 22.20
C SER A 102 18.39 -49.78 23.66
N TRP A 103 18.44 -48.77 24.54
CA TRP A 103 18.74 -48.96 25.97
C TRP A 103 17.51 -49.11 26.88
N ARG A 104 16.29 -48.96 26.36
CA ARG A 104 15.05 -48.89 27.18
C ARG A 104 14.82 -50.05 28.16
N LYS A 105 15.39 -51.22 27.89
CA LYS A 105 15.30 -52.43 28.76
C LYS A 105 16.62 -52.79 29.45
N ARG A 106 17.71 -52.06 29.17
CA ARG A 106 19.08 -52.44 29.55
C ARG A 106 19.78 -51.39 30.42
N GLY A 107 19.41 -50.12 30.30
CA GLY A 107 20.03 -49.02 31.04
C GLY A 107 19.18 -48.51 32.19
N GLU A 108 19.83 -47.95 33.21
CA GLU A 108 19.16 -47.23 34.29
C GLU A 108 18.91 -45.77 33.92
N LYS A 109 17.71 -45.26 34.25
CA LYS A 109 17.35 -43.83 34.12
C LYS A 109 17.62 -43.27 32.71
N VAL A 110 17.53 -44.11 31.67
CA VAL A 110 17.82 -43.79 30.25
C VAL A 110 17.08 -42.53 29.81
N ASP A 111 15.78 -42.46 30.12
CA ASP A 111 14.92 -41.35 29.74
C ASP A 111 15.40 -40.02 30.35
N ARG A 112 15.81 -40.00 31.63
CA ARG A 112 16.36 -38.80 32.28
C ARG A 112 17.71 -38.37 31.71
N ARG A 113 18.48 -39.27 31.11
CA ARG A 113 19.84 -38.99 30.60
C ARG A 113 19.87 -38.58 29.13
N LEU A 114 18.97 -39.12 28.30
CA LEU A 114 18.96 -38.92 26.86
C LEU A 114 17.86 -37.96 26.37
N ILE A 115 16.64 -38.04 26.94
CA ILE A 115 15.50 -37.24 26.44
C ILE A 115 15.74 -35.73 26.59
N PRO A 116 16.25 -35.19 27.71
CA PRO A 116 16.49 -33.75 27.82
C PRO A 116 17.45 -33.22 26.74
N VAL A 117 18.49 -34.00 26.43
CA VAL A 117 19.48 -33.65 25.38
C VAL A 117 18.84 -33.73 24.00
N ALA A 118 18.04 -34.76 23.73
CA ALA A 118 17.30 -34.90 22.48
C ALA A 118 16.30 -33.77 22.28
N ILE A 119 15.61 -33.34 23.34
CA ILE A 119 14.70 -32.19 23.32
C ILE A 119 15.47 -30.91 23.00
N ILE A 120 16.61 -30.65 23.65
CA ILE A 120 17.41 -29.45 23.36
C ILE A 120 17.86 -29.46 21.89
N ALA A 121 18.35 -30.58 21.38
CA ALA A 121 18.75 -30.74 19.99
C ALA A 121 17.57 -30.47 19.03
N ALA A 122 16.41 -31.06 19.30
CA ALA A 122 15.20 -30.85 18.52
C ALA A 122 14.72 -29.38 18.55
N LEU A 123 14.75 -28.74 19.72
CA LEU A 123 14.38 -27.33 19.88
C LEU A 123 15.32 -26.41 19.09
N VAL A 124 16.63 -26.69 19.08
CA VAL A 124 17.61 -25.94 18.27
C VAL A 124 17.31 -26.13 16.78
N ALA A 125 17.11 -27.37 16.31
CA ALA A 125 16.79 -27.65 14.92
C ALA A 125 15.50 -26.93 14.47
N ILE A 126 14.44 -27.03 15.28
CA ILE A 126 13.14 -26.40 15.02
C ILE A 126 13.28 -24.87 15.01
N ALA A 127 13.98 -24.28 15.99
CA ALA A 127 14.13 -22.83 16.09
C ALA A 127 14.85 -22.25 14.86
N PHE A 128 15.93 -22.89 14.39
CA PHE A 128 16.66 -22.42 13.22
C PHE A 128 15.96 -22.72 11.90
N PHE A 129 15.22 -23.84 11.81
CA PHE A 129 14.34 -24.10 10.67
C PHE A 129 13.30 -22.99 10.50
N PHE A 130 12.56 -22.65 11.57
CA PHE A 130 11.58 -21.58 11.54
C PHE A 130 12.22 -20.21 11.32
N SER A 131 13.39 -19.94 11.93
CA SER A 131 14.11 -18.68 11.71
C SER A 131 14.53 -18.50 10.25
N GLY A 132 14.94 -19.58 9.58
CA GLY A 132 15.24 -19.57 8.15
C GLY A 132 14.02 -19.24 7.29
N VAL A 133 12.87 -19.87 7.57
CA VAL A 133 11.60 -19.59 6.88
C VAL A 133 11.14 -18.14 7.13
N PHE A 134 11.17 -17.70 8.38
CA PHE A 134 10.75 -16.36 8.77
C PHE A 134 11.75 -15.26 8.41
N SER A 135 12.96 -15.58 7.94
CA SER A 135 13.92 -14.58 7.43
C SER A 135 13.35 -13.78 6.25
N SER A 136 12.42 -14.38 5.49
CA SER A 136 11.66 -13.70 4.43
C SER A 136 10.76 -12.56 4.97
N ARG A 137 10.32 -12.62 6.22
CA ARG A 137 9.50 -11.56 6.87
C ARG A 137 10.30 -10.33 7.28
N VAL A 138 11.59 -10.25 6.96
CA VAL A 138 12.38 -9.03 7.11
C VAL A 138 11.92 -7.96 6.10
N THR A 139 11.13 -8.33 5.10
CA THR A 139 10.33 -7.36 4.33
C THR A 139 9.43 -6.58 5.29
N THR A 140 9.39 -5.25 5.18
CA THR A 140 8.65 -4.37 6.08
C THR A 140 7.21 -4.85 6.26
N GLU A 141 6.76 -5.01 7.52
CA GLU A 141 5.46 -5.57 7.90
C GLU A 141 4.26 -4.84 7.24
N ASP A 142 4.47 -3.58 6.84
CA ASP A 142 3.51 -2.75 6.13
C ASP A 142 3.70 -2.82 4.61
N ALA A 143 3.25 -3.93 4.02
CA ALA A 143 2.72 -3.99 2.65
C ALA A 143 3.60 -3.43 1.51
N ASN A 144 4.89 -3.75 1.49
CA ASN A 144 5.81 -3.31 0.42
C ASN A 144 5.67 -1.81 0.13
N GLU A 145 5.68 -0.98 1.17
CA GLU A 145 5.82 0.46 0.99
C GLU A 145 7.13 0.75 0.27
N VAL A 146 7.02 1.44 -0.85
CA VAL A 146 8.11 1.81 -1.74
C VAL A 146 8.08 3.31 -1.99
N LEU A 147 9.25 3.86 -2.25
CA LEU A 147 9.41 5.28 -2.50
C LEU A 147 9.36 5.56 -4.00
N ILE A 148 8.71 6.66 -4.39
CA ILE A 148 8.73 7.15 -5.78
C ILE A 148 10.01 7.94 -6.03
N SER A 149 10.66 7.66 -7.17
CA SER A 149 11.83 8.40 -7.63
C SER A 149 11.41 9.75 -8.22
N GLY A 150 10.43 9.75 -9.14
CA GLY A 150 9.98 10.92 -9.88
C GLY A 150 10.86 11.15 -11.11
N ARG A 151 10.23 11.40 -12.27
CA ARG A 151 10.95 11.64 -13.55
C ARG A 151 11.19 13.11 -13.87
N ASN A 152 10.16 13.94 -13.69
CA ASN A 152 10.19 15.36 -14.09
C ASN A 152 10.23 16.26 -12.86
N CYS A 153 11.41 16.45 -12.29
CA CYS A 153 11.61 17.05 -10.97
C CYS A 153 12.16 18.48 -11.04
N GLY A 154 11.91 19.28 -10.00
CA GLY A 154 12.39 20.66 -9.93
C GLY A 154 11.33 21.69 -10.34
N ASN A 155 11.76 22.79 -10.95
CA ASN A 155 10.87 23.90 -11.28
C ASN A 155 9.91 23.50 -12.41
N MET A 156 8.61 23.66 -12.19
CA MET A 156 7.57 23.32 -13.17
C MET A 156 7.37 24.41 -14.23
N SER A 157 8.38 25.24 -14.49
CA SER A 157 8.26 26.41 -15.36
C SER A 157 8.49 26.05 -16.81
N THR A 158 7.46 26.15 -17.65
CA THR A 158 7.62 26.11 -19.11
C THR A 158 6.63 27.07 -19.78
N THR A 159 7.05 27.69 -20.88
CA THR A 159 6.20 28.55 -21.71
C THR A 159 5.43 27.68 -22.71
N LEU A 160 4.14 27.97 -22.90
CA LEU A 160 3.38 27.32 -23.96
C LEU A 160 3.95 27.69 -25.34
N PRO A 161 3.93 26.78 -26.31
CA PRO A 161 4.31 27.10 -27.68
C PRO A 161 3.41 28.20 -28.25
N ASP A 162 3.97 29.10 -29.07
CA ASP A 162 3.18 30.14 -29.75
C ASP A 162 2.34 29.58 -30.92
N ASP A 163 2.68 28.39 -31.42
CA ASP A 163 1.95 27.72 -32.51
C ASP A 163 0.59 27.17 -32.03
N GLN A 164 -0.49 27.62 -32.66
CA GLN A 164 -1.86 27.18 -32.37
C GLN A 164 -2.08 25.69 -32.60
N THR A 165 -1.39 25.10 -33.57
CA THR A 165 -1.52 23.67 -33.89
C THR A 165 -0.93 22.81 -32.77
N GLU A 166 0.22 23.22 -32.24
CA GLU A 166 0.84 22.55 -31.08
C GLU A 166 -0.01 22.73 -29.82
N GLN A 167 -0.58 23.92 -29.60
CA GLN A 167 -1.51 24.14 -28.48
C GLN A 167 -2.76 23.26 -28.58
N ALA A 168 -3.34 23.12 -29.78
CA ALA A 168 -4.50 22.24 -30.00
C ALA A 168 -4.16 20.77 -29.73
N ALA A 169 -2.96 20.31 -30.10
CA ALA A 169 -2.48 18.97 -29.79
C ALA A 169 -2.34 18.75 -28.27
N ILE A 170 -1.74 19.70 -27.54
CA ILE A 170 -1.60 19.66 -26.07
C ILE A 170 -2.99 19.62 -25.41
N GLN A 171 -3.95 20.40 -25.91
CA GLN A 171 -5.32 20.42 -25.41
C GLN A 171 -6.05 19.09 -25.65
N SER A 172 -5.86 18.47 -26.82
CA SER A 172 -6.39 17.14 -27.12
C SER A 172 -5.83 16.08 -26.17
N ASP A 173 -4.52 16.06 -25.97
CA ASP A 173 -3.83 15.15 -25.04
C ASP A 173 -4.31 15.37 -23.59
N PHE A 174 -4.57 16.62 -23.20
CA PHE A 174 -5.16 16.96 -21.91
C PHE A 174 -6.55 16.34 -21.75
N TYR A 175 -7.49 16.52 -22.68
CA TYR A 175 -8.84 15.95 -22.53
C TYR A 175 -8.84 14.42 -22.55
N LEU A 176 -7.95 13.80 -23.34
CA LEU A 176 -7.75 12.36 -23.34
C LEU A 176 -7.28 11.87 -21.96
N ALA A 177 -6.23 12.50 -21.41
CA ALA A 177 -5.72 12.18 -20.09
C ALA A 177 -6.78 12.42 -18.99
N THR A 178 -7.60 13.47 -19.12
CA THR A 178 -8.70 13.78 -18.19
C THR A 178 -9.67 12.63 -18.11
N THR A 179 -10.12 12.15 -19.27
CA THR A 179 -11.14 11.10 -19.37
C THR A 179 -10.60 9.76 -18.85
N GLN A 180 -9.37 9.41 -19.22
CA GLN A 180 -8.70 8.20 -18.73
C GLN A 180 -8.57 8.21 -17.21
N LYS A 181 -8.08 9.32 -16.64
CA LYS A 181 -7.89 9.46 -15.20
C LYS A 181 -9.19 9.49 -14.41
N ALA A 182 -10.20 10.21 -14.89
CA ALA A 182 -11.51 10.22 -14.25
C ALA A 182 -12.14 8.81 -14.22
N SER A 183 -11.98 8.03 -15.30
CA SER A 183 -12.39 6.62 -15.35
C SER A 183 -11.62 5.74 -14.36
N GLU A 184 -10.31 5.93 -14.22
CA GLU A 184 -9.49 5.25 -13.21
C GLU A 184 -9.98 5.56 -11.79
N TYR A 185 -10.30 6.83 -11.48
CA TYR A 185 -10.76 7.25 -10.15
C TYR A 185 -12.15 6.69 -9.81
N LEU A 186 -13.10 6.74 -10.75
CA LEU A 186 -14.41 6.12 -10.59
C LEU A 186 -14.29 4.61 -10.36
N SER A 187 -13.46 3.95 -11.18
CA SER A 187 -13.19 2.52 -11.04
C SER A 187 -12.56 2.16 -9.69
N TYR A 188 -11.64 2.99 -9.20
CA TYR A 188 -11.04 2.82 -7.88
C TYR A 188 -12.07 3.05 -6.78
N ALA A 189 -12.86 4.12 -6.83
CA ALA A 189 -13.91 4.38 -5.85
C ALA A 189 -14.95 3.24 -5.78
N TYR A 190 -15.38 2.73 -6.93
CA TYR A 190 -16.32 1.61 -6.99
C TYR A 190 -15.73 0.33 -6.36
N LYS A 191 -14.49 -0.03 -6.75
CA LYS A 191 -13.83 -1.26 -6.27
C LYS A 191 -13.32 -1.16 -4.83
N CYS A 192 -12.96 0.04 -4.40
CA CYS A 192 -12.19 0.23 -3.18
C CYS A 192 -12.94 1.00 -2.12
N TYR A 193 -14.00 1.76 -2.40
CA TYR A 193 -14.84 2.39 -1.38
C TYR A 193 -16.22 1.73 -1.31
N HIS A 194 -16.86 1.52 -2.46
CA HIS A 194 -18.26 1.07 -2.54
C HIS A 194 -18.45 -0.41 -2.16
N THR A 195 -17.62 -1.32 -2.68
CA THR A 195 -17.68 -2.74 -2.28
C THR A 195 -17.08 -2.95 -0.89
N GLN A 196 -17.93 -3.11 0.11
CA GLN A 196 -17.50 -3.51 1.45
C GLN A 196 -17.17 -5.01 1.46
N GLY A 197 -15.93 -5.38 1.80
CA GLY A 197 -15.61 -6.77 2.18
C GLY A 197 -14.49 -7.48 1.42
N THR A 198 -13.93 -6.94 0.34
CA THR A 198 -12.79 -7.57 -0.34
C THR A 198 -11.69 -6.55 -0.59
N SER A 199 -10.65 -6.54 0.24
CA SER A 199 -9.39 -5.83 -0.05
C SER A 199 -8.68 -6.52 -1.22
N SER A 200 -9.19 -6.29 -2.44
CA SER A 200 -8.57 -6.79 -3.66
C SER A 200 -7.14 -6.24 -3.77
N GLN A 201 -6.24 -6.96 -4.44
CA GLN A 201 -4.89 -6.44 -4.72
C GLN A 201 -4.93 -5.07 -5.40
N GLY A 202 -5.99 -4.76 -6.17
CA GLY A 202 -6.19 -3.48 -6.85
C GLY A 202 -6.41 -2.27 -5.94
N CYS A 203 -6.71 -2.46 -4.65
CA CYS A 203 -6.86 -1.34 -3.70
C CYS A 203 -5.57 -1.00 -2.96
N LYS A 204 -4.47 -1.68 -3.24
CA LYS A 204 -3.20 -1.55 -2.52
C LYS A 204 -2.18 -0.63 -3.21
N THR A 205 -2.60 0.24 -4.12
CA THR A 205 -1.69 1.21 -4.75
C THR A 205 -1.30 2.33 -3.78
N TYR A 206 -2.28 2.89 -3.06
CA TYR A 206 -2.05 3.96 -2.09
C TYR A 206 -1.73 3.41 -0.69
N THR A 207 -1.08 4.22 0.15
CA THR A 207 -0.73 3.85 1.53
C THR A 207 -1.96 3.47 2.35
N LYS A 208 -3.07 4.20 2.16
CA LYS A 208 -4.39 3.87 2.68
C LYS A 208 -5.32 3.52 1.51
N PRO A 209 -5.98 2.35 1.53
CA PRO A 209 -6.89 1.96 0.45
C PRO A 209 -8.16 2.81 0.39
N ARG A 210 -8.53 3.43 1.53
CA ARG A 210 -9.71 4.29 1.69
C ARG A 210 -9.34 5.44 2.61
N LEU A 211 -9.77 6.64 2.27
CA LEU A 211 -9.75 7.78 3.17
C LEU A 211 -11.00 7.77 4.04
N PRO A 212 -10.88 8.04 5.36
CA PRO A 212 -12.02 8.11 6.24
C PRO A 212 -12.84 9.37 5.93
N TYR A 213 -14.16 9.26 6.06
CA TYR A 213 -15.08 10.38 6.01
C TYR A 213 -16.34 10.08 6.83
N LYS A 214 -17.04 11.14 7.23
CA LYS A 214 -18.34 11.09 7.90
C LYS A 214 -19.44 11.31 6.88
N ARG A 215 -20.53 10.55 7.04
CA ARG A 215 -21.75 10.66 6.26
C ARG A 215 -22.91 10.97 7.20
N ASP A 216 -23.65 12.01 6.88
CA ASP A 216 -24.91 12.38 7.50
C ASP A 216 -25.97 12.59 6.42
N THR A 217 -27.04 11.80 6.48
CA THR A 217 -28.17 11.81 5.53
C THR A 217 -29.39 12.53 6.08
N THR A 218 -29.28 13.05 7.31
CA THR A 218 -30.34 13.75 8.05
C THR A 218 -30.02 15.24 8.20
N ALA A 219 -29.11 15.76 7.38
CA ALA A 219 -28.66 17.13 7.49
C ALA A 219 -29.78 18.12 7.12
N ALA A 220 -29.74 19.31 7.74
CA ALA A 220 -30.58 20.42 7.34
C ALA A 220 -30.18 20.97 5.96
N CYS A 221 -31.13 21.63 5.29
CA CYS A 221 -30.87 22.36 4.05
C CYS A 221 -29.68 23.34 4.22
N PRO A 222 -28.66 23.31 3.34
CA PRO A 222 -27.52 24.23 3.44
C PRO A 222 -27.82 25.63 2.91
N PHE A 223 -28.93 25.84 2.22
CA PHE A 223 -29.34 27.11 1.61
C PHE A 223 -30.51 27.73 2.37
N ASP A 224 -31.09 28.82 1.83
CA ASP A 224 -32.33 29.36 2.38
C ASP A 224 -33.45 28.28 2.35
N PRO A 225 -34.20 28.06 3.44
CA PRO A 225 -35.24 27.03 3.50
C PRO A 225 -36.29 27.13 2.38
N LYS A 226 -36.49 28.31 1.80
CA LYS A 226 -37.45 28.53 0.70
C LYS A 226 -37.02 27.89 -0.62
N ILE A 227 -35.71 27.71 -0.85
CA ILE A 227 -35.21 27.17 -2.13
C ILE A 227 -35.01 25.66 -2.10
N CYS A 228 -34.83 25.07 -0.92
CA CYS A 228 -34.71 23.63 -0.77
C CYS A 228 -36.06 22.94 -0.93
N ARG A 229 -36.06 21.79 -1.60
CA ARG A 229 -37.24 20.92 -1.72
C ARG A 229 -37.54 20.18 -0.41
N LEU A 230 -36.48 19.83 0.32
CA LEU A 230 -36.55 19.11 1.59
C LEU A 230 -35.95 19.97 2.70
N ALA A 231 -36.67 20.13 3.81
CA ALA A 231 -36.19 20.87 4.98
C ALA A 231 -35.08 20.07 5.72
N GLU A 232 -35.30 18.77 5.88
CA GLU A 232 -34.40 17.78 6.47
C GLU A 232 -34.10 16.68 5.43
N GLU A 233 -33.37 15.62 5.81
CA GLU A 233 -32.96 14.54 4.89
C GLU A 233 -32.01 14.97 3.76
N ASN A 234 -31.25 16.06 3.99
CA ASN A 234 -30.20 16.49 3.07
C ASN A 234 -28.87 15.77 3.36
N MET A 235 -27.90 15.92 2.46
CA MET A 235 -26.65 15.18 2.51
C MET A 235 -25.49 16.05 3.00
N TYR A 236 -24.78 15.57 4.01
CA TYR A 236 -23.52 16.14 4.48
C TYR A 236 -22.41 15.09 4.52
N LEU A 237 -21.30 15.42 3.86
CA LEU A 237 -20.10 14.59 3.76
C LEU A 237 -18.90 15.41 4.23
N ASP A 238 -18.06 14.83 5.09
CA ASP A 238 -16.86 15.50 5.60
C ASP A 238 -15.73 14.49 5.81
N SER A 239 -14.60 14.69 5.13
CA SER A 239 -13.39 13.88 5.35
C SER A 239 -12.76 14.11 6.73
N GLY A 240 -13.10 15.22 7.38
CA GLY A 240 -12.29 15.76 8.47
C GLY A 240 -10.91 16.21 7.97
N TYR A 241 -10.03 16.57 8.91
CA TYR A 241 -8.66 16.96 8.61
C TYR A 241 -7.77 15.71 8.46
N LEU A 242 -7.42 15.38 7.22
CA LEU A 242 -6.57 14.26 6.86
C LEU A 242 -5.11 14.69 6.77
N ASP A 243 -4.24 14.07 7.55
CA ASP A 243 -2.79 14.35 7.53
C ASP A 243 -2.11 13.83 6.25
N GLY A 244 -1.26 14.67 5.65
CA GLY A 244 -0.49 14.34 4.45
C GLY A 244 0.38 13.08 4.57
N ARG A 245 1.02 12.86 5.73
CA ARG A 245 1.92 11.71 5.94
C ARG A 245 1.15 10.43 6.17
N GLU A 246 0.07 10.50 6.95
CA GLU A 246 -0.72 9.32 7.30
C GLU A 246 -1.58 8.81 6.14
N TYR A 247 -2.27 9.72 5.44
CA TYR A 247 -3.33 9.36 4.50
C TYR A 247 -2.92 9.46 3.03
N PHE A 248 -2.01 10.39 2.72
CA PHE A 248 -1.60 10.65 1.35
C PHE A 248 -0.24 10.07 1.01
N GLY A 249 0.50 9.47 1.97
CA GLY A 249 1.80 8.85 1.69
C GLY A 249 2.95 9.85 1.55
N LEU A 250 2.84 11.03 2.16
CA LEU A 250 3.94 11.98 2.27
C LEU A 250 5.05 11.41 3.18
N ASN A 251 6.23 11.18 2.65
CA ASN A 251 7.40 10.77 3.40
C ASN A 251 8.24 11.96 3.90
N SER A 252 8.45 12.99 3.07
CA SER A 252 9.16 14.21 3.49
C SER A 252 8.62 15.45 2.76
N GLY A 253 8.81 16.65 3.32
CA GLY A 253 8.27 17.89 2.76
C GLY A 253 7.41 18.68 3.76
N PRO A 254 6.73 19.75 3.30
CA PRO A 254 5.81 20.51 4.13
C PRO A 254 4.69 19.62 4.64
N GLN A 255 4.44 19.69 5.96
CA GLN A 255 3.29 19.04 6.55
C GLN A 255 2.03 19.84 6.20
N PHE A 256 0.97 19.13 5.84
CA PHE A 256 -0.32 19.73 5.54
C PHE A 256 -1.44 18.80 6.00
N GLN A 257 -2.62 19.39 6.22
CA GLN A 257 -3.87 18.67 6.39
C GLN A 257 -4.81 19.01 5.24
N PHE A 258 -5.48 18.01 4.70
CA PHE A 258 -6.47 18.12 3.65
C PHE A 258 -7.86 17.93 4.25
N ARG A 259 -8.83 18.77 3.85
CA ARG A 259 -10.24 18.55 4.18
C ARG A 259 -11.12 18.83 2.97
N LEU A 260 -12.01 17.89 2.70
CA LEU A 260 -13.09 18.04 1.74
C LEU A 260 -14.42 17.88 2.49
N ALA A 261 -15.25 18.92 2.45
CA ALA A 261 -16.58 18.88 3.03
C ALA A 261 -17.62 19.35 2.01
N ARG A 262 -18.76 18.67 1.95
CA ARG A 262 -19.82 18.95 0.98
C ARG A 262 -21.18 18.85 1.63
N ARG A 263 -22.02 19.86 1.40
CA ARG A 263 -23.46 19.85 1.74
C ARG A 263 -24.27 19.95 0.46
N CYS A 264 -25.22 19.05 0.27
CA CYS A 264 -26.07 19.05 -0.93
C CYS A 264 -27.54 18.92 -0.58
N ALA A 265 -28.40 19.58 -1.36
CA ALA A 265 -29.85 19.53 -1.25
C ALA A 265 -30.53 19.60 -2.62
N PRO A 266 -31.61 18.85 -2.84
CA PRO A 266 -32.48 19.03 -4.00
C PRO A 266 -33.21 20.38 -3.90
N LEU A 267 -33.27 21.12 -5.00
CA LEU A 267 -33.85 22.46 -5.05
C LEU A 267 -35.25 22.44 -5.67
N GLN A 268 -36.08 23.39 -5.27
CA GLN A 268 -37.39 23.62 -5.88
C GLN A 268 -37.22 24.32 -7.23
N THR A 269 -37.90 23.83 -8.27
CA THR A 269 -37.82 24.38 -9.64
C THR A 269 -38.98 25.32 -9.98
N GLY A 270 -40.21 25.03 -9.52
CA GLY A 270 -41.43 25.67 -10.01
C GLY A 270 -41.46 27.21 -9.94
N ASN A 271 -40.93 27.81 -8.88
CA ASN A 271 -40.89 29.27 -8.71
C ASN A 271 -39.66 29.93 -9.37
N TYR A 272 -38.75 29.13 -9.92
CA TYR A 272 -37.46 29.57 -10.47
C TYR A 272 -37.32 29.22 -11.95
N THR A 273 -38.44 28.93 -12.64
CA THR A 273 -38.45 28.57 -14.06
C THR A 273 -39.41 29.41 -14.88
N GLN A 274 -39.01 29.77 -16.10
CA GLN A 274 -39.88 30.42 -17.09
C GLN A 274 -39.71 29.78 -18.46
N ILE A 275 -40.83 29.54 -19.15
CA ILE A 275 -40.82 29.07 -20.54
C ILE A 275 -40.52 30.28 -21.44
N TYR A 276 -39.53 30.11 -22.31
CA TYR A 276 -39.17 31.05 -23.35
C TYR A 276 -39.40 30.41 -24.71
N GLU A 277 -40.21 31.06 -25.54
CA GLU A 277 -40.46 30.64 -26.92
C GLU A 277 -39.53 31.43 -27.83
N ASP A 278 -38.75 30.71 -28.64
CA ASP A 278 -37.85 31.33 -29.61
C ASP A 278 -38.69 31.89 -30.77
N SER A 279 -38.70 33.21 -30.91
CA SER A 279 -39.44 33.90 -31.97
C SER A 279 -38.90 33.57 -33.37
N ASP A 280 -37.62 33.20 -33.47
CA ASP A 280 -36.95 32.93 -34.74
C ASP A 280 -37.06 31.46 -35.14
N ASN A 281 -37.32 30.57 -34.18
CA ASN A 281 -37.53 29.14 -34.42
C ASN A 281 -38.69 28.59 -33.54
N PRO A 282 -39.96 28.84 -33.93
CA PRO A 282 -41.14 28.58 -33.11
C PRO A 282 -41.37 27.13 -32.62
N PRO A 283 -40.87 26.03 -33.24
CA PRO A 283 -41.01 24.70 -32.64
C PRO A 283 -40.17 24.51 -31.36
N ASN A 284 -39.19 25.38 -31.09
CA ASN A 284 -38.27 25.23 -29.97
C ASN A 284 -38.75 26.03 -28.74
N ARG A 285 -39.29 25.31 -27.77
CA ARG A 285 -39.58 25.84 -26.44
C ARG A 285 -38.39 25.62 -25.51
N TRP A 286 -37.92 26.67 -24.85
CA TRP A 286 -36.83 26.62 -23.89
C TRP A 286 -37.36 26.83 -22.48
N LEU A 287 -36.85 26.06 -21.51
CA LEU A 287 -37.09 26.29 -20.10
C LEU A 287 -35.87 27.00 -19.51
N ARG A 288 -36.05 28.26 -19.08
CA ARG A 288 -35.01 29.07 -18.44
C ARG A 288 -35.12 28.96 -16.93
N TYR A 289 -33.98 28.78 -16.26
CA TYR A 289 -33.86 28.66 -14.81
C TYR A 289 -33.22 29.92 -14.22
N TYR A 290 -33.79 30.45 -13.14
CA TYR A 290 -33.45 31.74 -12.52
C TYR A 290 -32.82 31.54 -11.14
N TYR A 291 -31.82 30.65 -11.04
CA TYR A 291 -31.01 30.49 -9.82
C TYR A 291 -29.85 31.50 -9.72
N GLY A 292 -29.76 32.39 -10.70
CA GLY A 292 -28.71 33.39 -10.83
C GLY A 292 -28.75 34.08 -12.19
N HIS A 293 -27.77 34.93 -12.43
CA HIS A 293 -27.55 35.59 -13.72
C HIS A 293 -26.11 35.33 -14.20
N SER A 294 -25.84 35.51 -15.49
CA SER A 294 -24.47 35.38 -16.00
C SER A 294 -23.56 36.45 -15.40
N ARG A 295 -22.26 36.16 -15.26
CA ARG A 295 -21.30 37.08 -14.61
C ARG A 295 -21.13 38.40 -15.35
N ASP A 296 -21.26 38.39 -16.67
CA ASP A 296 -21.27 39.57 -17.54
C ASP A 296 -22.61 40.36 -17.48
N GLY A 297 -23.62 39.84 -16.78
CA GLY A 297 -24.93 40.48 -16.63
C GLY A 297 -25.81 40.46 -17.87
N THR A 298 -25.35 39.84 -18.97
CA THR A 298 -26.07 39.82 -20.26
C THR A 298 -27.28 38.89 -20.24
N ARG A 299 -27.23 37.82 -19.43
CA ARG A 299 -28.30 36.83 -19.32
C ARG A 299 -28.89 36.86 -17.91
N PRO A 300 -30.20 37.14 -17.77
CA PRO A 300 -30.86 37.21 -16.46
C PRO A 300 -31.19 35.82 -15.87
N TYR A 301 -30.70 34.74 -16.47
CA TYR A 301 -30.98 33.36 -16.08
C TYR A 301 -29.65 32.58 -15.92
N SER A 302 -29.64 31.57 -15.07
CA SER A 302 -28.46 30.77 -14.76
C SER A 302 -28.24 29.66 -15.79
N HIS A 303 -29.32 29.07 -16.29
CA HIS A 303 -29.27 27.96 -17.24
C HIS A 303 -30.53 27.92 -18.12
N SER A 304 -30.43 27.34 -19.31
CA SER A 304 -31.58 27.17 -20.21
C SER A 304 -31.51 25.81 -20.90
N LEU A 305 -32.62 25.10 -20.92
CA LEU A 305 -32.74 23.77 -21.52
C LEU A 305 -33.80 23.78 -22.60
N LEU A 306 -33.56 23.08 -23.71
CA LEU A 306 -34.59 22.83 -24.70
C LEU A 306 -35.61 21.86 -24.09
N MET A 307 -36.88 22.23 -24.13
CA MET A 307 -37.97 21.35 -23.69
C MET A 307 -38.15 20.25 -24.75
N ASN A 308 -37.42 19.16 -24.57
CA ASN A 308 -37.65 17.97 -25.37
C ASN A 308 -39.02 17.39 -25.03
N LYS A 309 -39.88 17.21 -26.04
CA LYS A 309 -41.09 16.40 -25.87
C LYS A 309 -40.62 14.98 -25.56
N THR A 310 -41.04 14.44 -24.41
CA THR A 310 -40.95 13.01 -24.11
C THR A 310 -41.39 12.24 -25.35
N MET A 311 -40.47 11.52 -26.00
CA MET A 311 -40.83 10.72 -27.16
C MET A 311 -41.72 9.57 -26.67
N PRO A 312 -43.01 9.52 -27.06
CA PRO A 312 -43.86 8.41 -26.69
C PRO A 312 -43.26 7.12 -27.26
N LEU A 313 -43.43 6.00 -26.56
CA LEU A 313 -43.05 4.72 -27.11
C LEU A 313 -43.97 4.43 -28.30
N THR A 314 -43.49 4.55 -29.53
CA THR A 314 -44.28 4.27 -30.75
C THR A 314 -43.70 3.12 -31.53
N GLN A 315 -42.37 3.03 -31.60
CA GLN A 315 -41.63 1.98 -32.28
C GLN A 315 -40.54 1.42 -31.34
N GLU A 316 -40.06 0.21 -31.66
CA GLU A 316 -38.97 -0.44 -30.91
C GLU A 316 -37.68 0.40 -30.87
N MET A 317 -37.41 1.14 -31.96
CA MET A 317 -36.27 2.05 -32.05
C MET A 317 -36.29 3.18 -31.02
N ASP A 318 -37.45 3.53 -30.45
CA ASP A 318 -37.58 4.59 -29.44
C ASP A 318 -36.95 4.20 -28.08
N LEU A 319 -36.62 2.92 -27.89
CA LEU A 319 -35.84 2.42 -26.75
C LEU A 319 -34.33 2.52 -26.97
N LEU A 320 -33.90 2.73 -28.21
CA LEU A 320 -32.50 2.73 -28.64
C LEU A 320 -32.01 4.12 -29.07
N LEU A 321 -32.91 4.99 -29.53
CA LEU A 321 -32.60 6.33 -30.04
C LEU A 321 -32.95 7.40 -29.01
N GLY A 322 -31.93 8.13 -28.55
CA GLY A 322 -32.08 9.27 -27.66
C GLY A 322 -30.94 9.37 -26.64
N ASP A 323 -30.85 10.54 -26.01
CA ASP A 323 -29.93 10.75 -24.89
C ASP A 323 -30.49 10.08 -23.62
N ASP A 324 -29.62 9.45 -22.84
CA ASP A 324 -29.95 8.88 -21.52
C ASP A 324 -29.99 9.97 -20.43
N TYR A 325 -29.53 9.67 -19.21
CA TYR A 325 -29.42 10.66 -18.13
C TYR A 325 -28.37 11.74 -18.45
N ARG A 326 -28.78 12.95 -18.81
CA ARG A 326 -27.84 14.05 -19.06
C ARG A 326 -27.74 14.97 -17.86
N ILE A 327 -26.53 15.16 -17.32
CA ILE A 327 -26.30 16.13 -16.25
C ILE A 327 -25.53 17.34 -16.79
N THR A 328 -26.06 18.54 -16.54
CA THR A 328 -25.44 19.81 -16.94
C THR A 328 -25.18 20.70 -15.73
N SER A 329 -24.11 21.50 -15.80
CA SER A 329 -23.67 22.44 -14.75
C SER A 329 -23.20 23.75 -15.40
N PRO A 330 -23.67 24.93 -14.97
CA PRO A 330 -23.25 26.23 -15.46
C PRO A 330 -21.94 26.66 -14.77
N TRP A 331 -20.97 27.10 -15.56
CA TRP A 331 -19.61 27.42 -15.08
C TRP A 331 -19.41 28.90 -14.74
N ASP A 332 -20.28 29.81 -15.19
CA ASP A 332 -20.10 31.25 -15.02
C ASP A 332 -21.43 31.99 -14.74
N TYR A 333 -21.83 31.97 -13.48
CA TYR A 333 -23.03 32.67 -13.01
C TYR A 333 -22.82 33.24 -11.61
N VAL A 334 -23.62 34.25 -11.27
CA VAL A 334 -23.73 34.82 -9.93
C VAL A 334 -25.02 34.29 -9.31
N PRO A 335 -24.95 33.57 -8.18
CA PRO A 335 -26.14 32.99 -7.56
C PRO A 335 -27.06 34.06 -6.96
N ILE A 336 -28.35 33.75 -6.88
CA ILE A 336 -29.31 34.54 -6.10
C ILE A 336 -29.01 34.47 -4.59
N LYS A 337 -29.58 35.40 -3.83
CA LYS A 337 -29.28 35.57 -2.39
C LYS A 337 -29.61 34.33 -1.56
N GLU A 338 -30.64 33.60 -1.96
CA GLU A 338 -31.11 32.36 -1.35
C GLU A 338 -30.05 31.24 -1.41
N LEU A 339 -29.15 31.30 -2.40
CA LEU A 339 -28.04 30.36 -2.58
C LEU A 339 -26.70 30.91 -2.07
N SER A 340 -26.60 32.22 -1.81
CA SER A 340 -25.34 32.87 -1.42
C SER A 340 -24.99 32.76 0.07
N GLY A 341 -25.78 32.04 0.87
CA GLY A 341 -25.61 31.93 2.33
C GLY A 341 -24.52 30.97 2.80
N THR A 342 -23.87 30.22 1.92
CA THR A 342 -22.89 29.20 2.29
C THR A 342 -21.45 29.65 2.12
N ASN A 343 -20.59 29.34 3.09
CA ASN A 343 -19.15 29.63 3.06
C ASN A 343 -18.34 28.69 2.14
N GLY A 344 -18.88 28.20 1.03
CA GLY A 344 -18.23 27.23 0.14
C GLY A 344 -18.55 27.47 -1.33
N PHE A 345 -17.86 26.76 -2.22
CA PHE A 345 -18.08 26.84 -3.66
C PHE A 345 -19.41 26.17 -4.04
N LEU A 346 -20.25 26.92 -4.76
CA LEU A 346 -21.57 26.49 -5.14
C LEU A 346 -21.56 25.79 -6.51
N THR A 347 -21.98 24.54 -6.52
CA THR A 347 -22.22 23.75 -7.75
C THR A 347 -23.71 23.48 -7.88
N LEU A 348 -24.28 23.74 -9.06
CA LEU A 348 -25.67 23.41 -9.40
C LEU A 348 -25.67 22.39 -10.53
N MET A 349 -26.45 21.31 -10.39
CA MET A 349 -26.50 20.22 -11.35
C MET A 349 -27.94 19.96 -11.78
N TRP A 350 -28.20 20.06 -13.08
CA TRP A 350 -29.49 19.75 -13.71
C TRP A 350 -29.43 18.34 -14.25
N LEU A 351 -30.28 17.46 -13.74
CA LEU A 351 -30.47 16.12 -14.30
C LEU A 351 -31.64 16.16 -15.29
N GLU A 352 -31.35 16.01 -16.57
CA GLU A 352 -32.33 15.71 -17.60
C GLU A 352 -32.49 14.20 -17.74
N SER A 353 -33.73 13.72 -17.61
CA SER A 353 -34.09 12.31 -17.71
C SER A 353 -35.32 12.07 -18.58
N SER A 354 -35.75 13.07 -19.37
CA SER A 354 -37.00 13.04 -20.15
C SER A 354 -37.12 11.87 -21.13
N ASN A 355 -36.00 11.35 -21.63
CA ASN A 355 -35.99 10.22 -22.57
C ASN A 355 -35.87 8.85 -21.88
N VAL A 356 -35.58 8.82 -20.58
CA VAL A 356 -35.42 7.60 -19.79
C VAL A 356 -36.80 7.14 -19.31
N LYS A 357 -37.15 5.89 -19.63
CA LYS A 357 -38.40 5.25 -19.23
C LYS A 357 -38.12 4.40 -18.00
N HIS A 358 -38.90 4.57 -16.94
CA HIS A 358 -38.75 3.82 -15.70
C HIS A 358 -39.83 2.74 -15.60
N GLN A 359 -39.44 1.50 -15.28
CA GLN A 359 -40.40 0.41 -15.07
C GLN A 359 -41.25 0.59 -13.81
N TYR A 360 -40.71 1.29 -12.81
CA TYR A 360 -41.36 1.56 -11.53
C TYR A 360 -41.41 3.06 -11.27
N SER A 361 -42.43 3.53 -10.56
CA SER A 361 -42.51 4.92 -10.09
C SER A 361 -41.31 5.25 -9.21
N VAL A 362 -40.69 6.40 -9.46
CA VAL A 362 -39.50 6.88 -8.74
C VAL A 362 -39.85 8.11 -7.92
N GLU A 363 -39.73 7.97 -6.60
CA GLU A 363 -40.00 9.03 -5.64
C GLU A 363 -38.74 9.76 -5.15
N ASP A 364 -37.56 9.37 -5.65
CA ASP A 364 -36.32 10.09 -5.40
C ASP A 364 -36.44 11.56 -5.86
N PRO A 365 -36.05 12.56 -5.04
CA PRO A 365 -36.26 13.97 -5.36
C PRO A 365 -35.46 14.47 -6.56
N TRP A 366 -34.35 13.82 -6.92
CA TRP A 366 -33.52 14.16 -8.08
C TRP A 366 -33.91 13.35 -9.31
N PHE A 367 -34.17 12.05 -9.17
CA PHE A 367 -34.61 11.16 -10.26
C PHE A 367 -36.15 11.08 -10.41
N LYS A 368 -36.89 12.09 -9.94
CA LYS A 368 -38.34 12.00 -9.78
C LYS A 368 -39.07 11.69 -11.09
N ALA A 369 -39.71 10.52 -11.14
CA ALA A 369 -40.45 10.03 -12.29
C ALA A 369 -41.70 9.29 -11.80
N THR A 370 -42.80 10.03 -11.64
CA THR A 370 -44.08 9.49 -11.13
C THR A 370 -45.20 9.57 -12.17
N SER A 371 -44.96 10.27 -13.28
CA SER A 371 -45.91 10.47 -14.37
C SER A 371 -46.07 9.18 -15.21
N PRO A 372 -47.22 8.48 -15.16
CA PRO A 372 -47.41 7.23 -15.88
C PRO A 372 -47.70 7.47 -17.37
N LYS A 373 -47.26 6.54 -18.21
CA LYS A 373 -47.52 6.46 -19.65
C LYS A 373 -47.87 5.03 -20.04
N ASP A 374 -48.85 4.89 -20.92
CA ASP A 374 -49.29 3.58 -21.41
C ASP A 374 -48.29 2.99 -22.40
N VAL A 375 -48.05 1.68 -22.29
CA VAL A 375 -47.18 0.94 -23.21
C VAL A 375 -48.03 0.47 -24.41
N PRO A 376 -47.57 0.67 -25.66
CA PRO A 376 -48.19 0.11 -26.85
C PRO A 376 -48.33 -1.41 -26.77
N GLU A 377 -49.41 -1.96 -27.33
CA GLU A 377 -49.74 -3.39 -27.28
C GLU A 377 -48.57 -4.31 -27.68
N TRP A 378 -47.79 -3.93 -28.70
CA TRP A 378 -46.63 -4.69 -29.17
C TRP A 378 -45.51 -4.84 -28.13
N ALA A 379 -45.41 -3.92 -27.16
CA ALA A 379 -44.34 -3.87 -26.15
C ALA A 379 -44.80 -4.32 -24.75
N GLN A 380 -46.11 -4.56 -24.56
CA GLN A 380 -46.68 -4.86 -23.24
C GLN A 380 -46.15 -6.16 -22.64
N SER A 381 -45.89 -7.17 -23.48
CA SER A 381 -45.33 -8.47 -23.03
C SER A 381 -43.91 -8.35 -22.44
N THR A 382 -43.17 -7.30 -22.81
CA THR A 382 -41.77 -7.09 -22.40
C THR A 382 -41.63 -6.05 -21.29
N ILE A 383 -42.39 -4.95 -21.34
CA ILE A 383 -42.25 -3.78 -20.45
C ILE A 383 -43.32 -3.77 -19.34
N GLY A 384 -44.46 -4.40 -19.59
CA GLY A 384 -45.67 -4.29 -18.77
C GLY A 384 -46.69 -3.31 -19.35
N GLU A 385 -47.76 -3.02 -18.61
CA GLU A 385 -48.86 -2.15 -19.08
C GLU A 385 -48.48 -0.66 -19.13
N ARG A 386 -47.59 -0.22 -18.25
CA ARG A 386 -47.24 1.19 -18.07
C ARG A 386 -45.76 1.37 -17.74
N TYR A 387 -45.23 2.53 -18.11
CA TYR A 387 -43.93 3.02 -17.70
C TYR A 387 -44.06 4.43 -17.10
N TYR A 388 -43.02 4.88 -16.40
CA TYR A 388 -42.99 6.19 -15.76
C TYR A 388 -41.91 7.06 -16.41
N VAL A 389 -42.20 8.35 -16.53
CA VAL A 389 -41.27 9.35 -17.08
C VAL A 389 -41.05 10.49 -16.07
N ALA A 390 -39.99 11.26 -16.29
CA ALA A 390 -39.65 12.41 -15.46
C ALA A 390 -40.83 13.39 -15.35
N ASP A 391 -41.07 13.92 -14.14
CA ASP A 391 -42.19 14.84 -13.89
C ASP A 391 -41.91 16.26 -14.40
N ASP A 392 -40.63 16.65 -14.41
CA ASP A 392 -40.14 17.94 -14.86
C ASP A 392 -39.06 17.75 -15.92
N THR A 393 -38.82 18.75 -16.78
CA THR A 393 -37.77 18.73 -17.82
C THR A 393 -36.39 18.42 -17.24
N ALA A 394 -36.06 19.03 -16.09
CA ALA A 394 -34.86 18.70 -15.34
C ALA A 394 -35.04 19.01 -13.86
N GLN A 395 -34.40 18.18 -13.03
CA GLN A 395 -34.40 18.30 -11.59
C GLN A 395 -33.05 18.87 -11.14
N VAL A 396 -33.08 19.80 -10.18
CA VAL A 396 -31.89 20.58 -9.80
C VAL A 396 -31.38 20.16 -8.42
N LEU A 397 -30.09 19.89 -8.35
CA LEU A 397 -29.37 19.63 -7.11
C LEU A 397 -28.34 20.74 -6.88
N GLY A 398 -28.34 21.33 -5.68
CA GLY A 398 -27.34 22.30 -5.28
C GLY A 398 -26.38 21.74 -4.23
N CYS A 399 -25.09 21.98 -4.40
CA CYS A 399 -24.05 21.56 -3.48
C CYS A 399 -23.14 22.74 -3.11
N SER A 400 -22.85 22.91 -1.83
CA SER A 400 -21.81 23.79 -1.32
C SER A 400 -20.60 22.94 -0.89
N THR A 401 -19.45 23.19 -1.50
CA THR A 401 -18.21 22.43 -1.28
C THR A 401 -17.14 23.32 -0.68
N ASN A 402 -16.55 22.86 0.43
CA ASN A 402 -15.34 23.44 1.03
C ASN A 402 -14.16 22.54 0.73
N PHE A 403 -13.09 23.13 0.19
CA PHE A 403 -11.85 22.40 -0.10
C PHE A 403 -10.65 23.11 0.56
N GLU A 404 -10.27 22.62 1.73
CA GLU A 404 -9.28 23.29 2.58
C GLU A 404 -7.93 22.55 2.59
N LEU A 405 -6.84 23.31 2.47
CA LEU A 405 -5.51 22.89 2.92
C LEU A 405 -5.09 23.69 4.14
N CYS A 406 -4.58 23.00 5.15
CA CYS A 406 -4.15 23.60 6.40
C CYS A 406 -2.69 23.31 6.71
N ASN A 407 -1.99 24.27 7.31
CA ASN A 407 -0.68 24.04 7.90
C ASN A 407 -0.82 23.78 9.41
N PRO A 408 -0.56 22.56 9.92
CA PRO A 408 -0.71 22.24 11.34
C PRO A 408 0.21 23.07 12.25
N ASN A 409 1.32 23.60 11.72
CA ASN A 409 2.30 24.40 12.46
C ASN A 409 1.93 25.90 12.51
N SER A 410 0.90 26.33 11.79
CA SER A 410 0.43 27.72 11.77
C SER A 410 -0.57 28.00 12.92
N PRO A 411 -0.59 29.22 13.49
CA PRO A 411 -1.59 29.63 14.48
C PRO A 411 -3.03 29.54 13.95
N VAL A 412 -3.96 29.17 14.86
CA VAL A 412 -5.36 28.82 14.57
C VAL A 412 -6.12 29.76 13.62
N PRO A 413 -6.10 31.10 13.77
CA PRO A 413 -6.88 31.98 12.89
C PRO A 413 -6.39 32.01 11.43
N LYS A 414 -5.17 31.54 11.16
CA LYS A 414 -4.52 31.53 9.84
C LYS A 414 -4.05 30.12 9.46
N ARG A 415 -4.74 29.10 9.99
CA ARG A 415 -4.32 27.71 9.87
C ARG A 415 -4.75 27.04 8.57
N CYS A 416 -5.87 27.45 7.98
CA CYS A 416 -6.50 26.78 6.86
C CYS A 416 -6.85 27.77 5.74
N HIS A 417 -6.70 27.33 4.49
CA HIS A 417 -7.06 28.09 3.31
C HIS A 417 -8.02 27.27 2.45
N ASP A 418 -9.21 27.83 2.16
CA ASP A 418 -10.16 27.24 1.21
C ASP A 418 -9.73 27.58 -0.22
N ILE A 419 -9.25 26.57 -0.94
CA ILE A 419 -8.70 26.67 -2.29
C ILE A 419 -9.82 26.64 -3.33
N ALA A 420 -11.04 26.25 -2.97
CA ALA A 420 -12.18 26.29 -3.88
C ALA A 420 -12.64 27.72 -4.18
N THR A 421 -12.57 28.60 -3.18
CA THR A 421 -13.08 29.99 -3.28
C THR A 421 -12.01 31.03 -3.61
N GLY A 422 -10.72 30.70 -3.43
CA GLY A 422 -9.61 31.60 -3.68
C GLY A 422 -8.84 31.20 -4.93
N THR A 423 -8.88 32.03 -5.98
CA THR A 423 -7.77 31.97 -6.95
C THR A 423 -6.51 32.41 -6.21
N LEU A 424 -5.46 31.58 -6.19
CA LEU A 424 -4.20 31.89 -5.47
C LEU A 424 -3.59 33.27 -5.81
N ALA A 425 -3.96 33.85 -6.96
CA ALA A 425 -3.58 35.22 -7.33
C ALA A 425 -4.23 36.32 -6.45
N THR A 426 -5.42 36.09 -5.88
CA THR A 426 -6.15 37.06 -5.04
C THR A 426 -6.00 36.80 -3.54
N SER A 427 -5.65 35.56 -3.14
CA SER A 427 -5.41 35.16 -1.74
C SER A 427 -3.93 34.93 -1.39
N ALA A 428 -3.01 35.39 -2.24
CA ALA A 428 -1.57 35.16 -2.12
C ALA A 428 -1.00 35.51 -0.73
N GLN A 429 -1.50 36.58 -0.08
CA GLN A 429 -1.02 37.01 1.24
C GLN A 429 -1.31 36.00 2.35
N ASN A 430 -2.53 35.44 2.42
CA ASN A 430 -2.87 34.43 3.43
C ASN A 430 -2.07 33.13 3.23
N PHE A 431 -1.79 32.78 1.97
CA PHE A 431 -0.95 31.63 1.65
C PHE A 431 0.52 31.88 2.02
N LEU A 432 1.04 33.09 1.77
CA LEU A 432 2.40 33.51 2.16
C LEU A 432 2.60 33.45 3.67
N GLU A 433 1.62 33.91 4.45
CA GLU A 433 1.68 33.87 5.92
C GLU A 433 1.62 32.45 6.49
N MET A 434 0.89 31.54 5.82
CA MET A 434 0.71 30.18 6.28
C MET A 434 1.92 29.29 5.99
N TRP A 435 2.69 29.55 4.93
CA TRP A 435 3.95 28.85 4.62
C TRP A 435 5.13 29.84 4.54
N PRO A 436 5.79 30.13 5.69
CA PRO A 436 6.85 31.14 5.73
C PRO A 436 8.12 30.69 4.98
N SER A 437 8.42 29.39 4.96
CA SER A 437 9.54 28.86 4.18
C SER A 437 9.25 28.91 2.68
N GLU A 438 10.10 29.56 1.92
CA GLU A 438 9.97 29.69 0.46
C GLU A 438 9.91 28.35 -0.27
N ASN A 439 10.79 27.41 0.08
CA ASN A 439 10.78 26.10 -0.55
C ASN A 439 9.51 25.30 -0.24
N ASP A 440 8.97 25.42 0.97
CA ASP A 440 7.73 24.72 1.35
C ASP A 440 6.51 25.38 0.70
N ARG A 441 6.54 26.72 0.57
CA ARG A 441 5.52 27.49 -0.14
C ARG A 441 5.47 27.11 -1.61
N ASP A 442 6.58 27.09 -2.33
CA ASP A 442 6.61 26.76 -3.77
C ASP A 442 6.06 25.36 -4.06
N VAL A 443 6.23 24.43 -3.12
CA VAL A 443 5.69 23.07 -3.19
C VAL A 443 4.20 23.05 -2.93
N MET A 444 3.73 23.79 -1.92
CA MET A 444 2.31 23.84 -1.59
C MET A 444 1.49 24.64 -2.61
N VAL A 445 2.08 25.67 -3.22
CA VAL A 445 1.50 26.35 -4.40
C VAL A 445 1.37 25.35 -5.55
N ALA A 446 2.42 24.58 -5.83
CA ALA A 446 2.36 23.57 -6.88
C ALA A 446 1.30 22.50 -6.59
N TYR A 447 1.18 22.03 -5.33
CA TYR A 447 0.12 21.09 -4.93
C TYR A 447 -1.28 21.66 -5.11
N SER A 448 -1.52 22.86 -4.60
CA SER A 448 -2.84 23.50 -4.70
C SER A 448 -3.25 23.74 -6.15
N GLN A 449 -2.33 24.19 -7.01
CA GLN A 449 -2.57 24.32 -8.46
C GLN A 449 -2.81 22.98 -9.14
N TYR A 450 -2.07 21.94 -8.74
CA TYR A 450 -2.28 20.60 -9.29
C TYR A 450 -3.62 20.00 -8.87
N LEU A 451 -4.12 20.33 -7.67
CA LEU A 451 -5.42 19.88 -7.16
C LEU A 451 -6.61 20.69 -7.70
N VAL A 452 -6.43 21.98 -8.01
CA VAL A 452 -7.54 22.89 -8.39
C VAL A 452 -7.58 23.25 -9.88
N THR A 453 -6.47 23.15 -10.62
CA THR A 453 -6.44 23.54 -12.04
C THR A 453 -6.18 22.37 -13.00
N MET A 454 -5.26 21.45 -12.68
CA MET A 454 -4.96 20.31 -13.55
C MET A 454 -5.98 19.17 -13.35
N PHE A 455 -6.86 18.93 -14.33
CA PHE A 455 -7.92 17.89 -14.30
C PHE A 455 -8.90 17.98 -13.10
N ALA A 456 -8.91 19.14 -12.47
CA ALA A 456 -8.93 19.24 -11.02
C ALA A 456 -10.29 19.18 -10.36
N GLY A 457 -11.36 19.52 -11.11
CA GLY A 457 -12.70 19.40 -10.56
C GLY A 457 -12.96 17.99 -10.02
N THR A 458 -12.35 16.97 -10.63
CA THR A 458 -12.51 15.57 -10.22
C THR A 458 -12.00 15.28 -8.81
N SER A 459 -11.16 16.11 -8.21
CA SER A 459 -10.67 15.91 -6.83
C SER A 459 -11.54 16.57 -5.76
N TRP A 460 -12.47 17.46 -6.12
CA TRP A 460 -13.21 18.24 -5.12
C TRP A 460 -14.64 18.65 -5.49
N ILE A 461 -15.03 18.82 -6.77
CA ILE A 461 -16.42 19.12 -7.19
C ILE A 461 -17.10 17.93 -7.89
N PRO A 462 -18.42 17.77 -7.71
CA PRO A 462 -19.13 16.63 -8.27
C PRO A 462 -19.37 16.73 -9.79
N ASP A 463 -19.66 17.93 -10.30
CA ASP A 463 -20.05 18.16 -11.69
C ASP A 463 -18.94 17.86 -12.70
N SER A 464 -17.68 17.97 -12.28
CA SER A 464 -16.52 17.57 -13.08
C SER A 464 -16.59 16.15 -13.64
N TYR A 465 -17.19 15.19 -12.93
CA TYR A 465 -17.38 13.82 -13.43
C TYR A 465 -18.55 13.71 -14.40
N TYR A 466 -19.58 14.53 -14.21
CA TYR A 466 -20.80 14.51 -15.01
C TYR A 466 -20.63 15.23 -16.35
N VAL A 467 -19.76 16.24 -16.43
CA VAL A 467 -19.51 17.00 -17.66
C VAL A 467 -18.58 16.26 -18.63
N ILE A 468 -17.77 15.30 -18.15
CA ILE A 468 -16.92 14.48 -19.02
C ILE A 468 -17.80 13.46 -19.76
N LYS A 469 -17.94 13.66 -21.07
CA LYS A 469 -18.73 12.78 -21.92
C LYS A 469 -18.16 11.35 -21.94
N GLY A 470 -19.04 10.36 -21.86
CA GLY A 470 -18.69 8.94 -21.93
C GLY A 470 -18.26 8.30 -20.61
N LEU A 471 -18.21 9.04 -19.49
CA LEU A 471 -17.97 8.45 -18.18
C LEU A 471 -19.25 7.85 -17.57
N PRO A 472 -19.19 6.63 -17.00
CA PRO A 472 -20.29 6.06 -16.24
C PRO A 472 -20.30 6.62 -14.80
N ALA A 473 -20.56 7.93 -14.67
CA ALA A 473 -20.48 8.64 -13.39
C ALA A 473 -21.70 8.38 -12.47
N LEU A 474 -22.81 7.84 -13.00
CA LEU A 474 -24.01 7.51 -12.24
C LEU A 474 -24.12 6.00 -11.99
N LEU A 475 -24.37 5.59 -10.75
CA LEU A 475 -24.69 4.23 -10.37
C LEU A 475 -25.97 3.73 -11.06
N SER A 476 -26.95 4.61 -11.23
CA SER A 476 -28.23 4.30 -11.89
C SER A 476 -28.03 3.83 -13.34
N ARG A 477 -27.00 4.32 -14.03
CA ARG A 477 -26.64 3.86 -15.40
C ARG A 477 -26.25 2.38 -15.44
N PHE A 478 -25.79 1.77 -14.34
CA PHE A 478 -25.41 0.33 -14.35
C PHE A 478 -26.59 -0.63 -14.49
N THR A 479 -27.82 -0.14 -14.33
CA THR A 479 -29.04 -0.94 -14.47
C THR A 479 -29.94 -0.45 -15.61
N LEU A 480 -29.41 0.46 -16.43
CA LEU A 480 -30.07 1.03 -17.58
C LEU A 480 -29.86 0.10 -18.80
N ALA A 481 -30.95 -0.32 -19.42
CA ALA A 481 -30.94 -1.14 -20.63
C ALA A 481 -31.51 -0.31 -21.81
N GLY A 482 -30.65 0.19 -22.69
CA GLY A 482 -31.03 1.20 -23.66
C GLY A 482 -31.51 2.46 -22.94
N LEU A 483 -32.74 2.90 -23.19
CA LEU A 483 -33.40 3.98 -22.45
C LEU A 483 -34.38 3.50 -21.38
N MET A 484 -34.38 2.19 -21.06
CA MET A 484 -35.26 1.60 -20.04
C MET A 484 -34.51 1.37 -18.73
N GLN A 485 -34.96 2.04 -17.67
CA GLN A 485 -34.51 1.80 -16.30
C GLN A 485 -35.32 0.66 -15.70
N SER A 486 -34.73 -0.55 -15.74
CA SER A 486 -35.35 -1.78 -15.26
C SER A 486 -35.31 -1.94 -13.74
N ALA A 487 -34.22 -1.52 -13.10
CA ALA A 487 -34.12 -1.58 -11.64
C ALA A 487 -35.01 -0.52 -10.98
N LYS A 488 -35.62 -0.89 -9.85
CA LYS A 488 -36.31 0.05 -8.98
C LYS A 488 -35.30 1.02 -8.34
N ILE A 489 -35.46 2.32 -8.60
CA ILE A 489 -34.66 3.36 -7.96
C ILE A 489 -35.22 3.63 -6.55
N PRO A 490 -34.40 3.51 -5.48
CA PRO A 490 -34.82 3.83 -4.12
C PRO A 490 -34.94 5.35 -3.90
N ARG A 491 -35.69 5.76 -2.88
CA ARG A 491 -35.96 7.19 -2.57
C ARG A 491 -34.72 8.01 -2.24
N ASN A 492 -33.65 7.36 -1.80
CA ASN A 492 -32.38 7.96 -1.38
C ASN A 492 -31.26 7.77 -2.41
N ARG A 493 -31.58 7.40 -3.67
CA ARG A 493 -30.59 7.14 -4.72
C ARG A 493 -29.68 8.35 -4.92
N TRP A 494 -30.21 9.57 -4.93
CA TRP A 494 -29.41 10.78 -5.10
C TRP A 494 -28.31 10.94 -4.04
N GLN A 495 -28.56 10.51 -2.79
CA GLN A 495 -27.56 10.55 -1.72
C GLN A 495 -26.45 9.53 -1.98
N GLU A 496 -26.79 8.33 -2.46
CA GLU A 496 -25.82 7.29 -2.82
C GLU A 496 -24.95 7.69 -4.02
N GLU A 497 -25.55 8.34 -5.03
CA GLU A 497 -24.84 8.90 -6.19
C GLU A 497 -23.82 9.97 -5.75
N LEU A 498 -24.24 10.88 -4.86
CA LEU A 498 -23.34 11.90 -4.32
C LEU A 498 -22.23 11.34 -3.44
N GLU A 499 -22.54 10.33 -2.63
CA GLU A 499 -21.53 9.64 -1.84
C GLU A 499 -20.50 8.95 -2.75
N TYR A 500 -20.96 8.28 -3.82
CA TYR A 500 -20.07 7.64 -4.79
C TYR A 500 -19.14 8.64 -5.50
N ILE A 501 -19.67 9.79 -5.92
CA ILE A 501 -18.83 10.86 -6.49
C ILE A 501 -17.90 11.46 -5.45
N PHE A 502 -18.32 11.62 -4.19
CA PHE A 502 -17.44 12.08 -3.12
C PHE A 502 -16.29 11.10 -2.83
N GLN A 503 -16.58 9.79 -2.82
CA GLN A 503 -15.54 8.74 -2.75
C GLN A 503 -14.58 8.82 -3.93
N SER A 504 -15.09 9.13 -5.13
CA SER A 504 -14.30 9.35 -6.33
C SER A 504 -13.42 10.59 -6.21
N ASN A 505 -13.94 11.68 -5.64
CA ASN A 505 -13.17 12.87 -5.32
C ASN A 505 -12.01 12.58 -4.35
N LEU A 506 -12.26 11.79 -3.29
CA LEU A 506 -11.21 11.36 -2.35
C LEU A 506 -10.15 10.46 -3.02
N ALA A 507 -10.58 9.51 -3.85
CA ALA A 507 -9.67 8.66 -4.62
C ALA A 507 -8.82 9.48 -5.60
N ALA A 508 -9.43 10.44 -6.30
CA ALA A 508 -8.73 11.39 -7.16
C ALA A 508 -7.72 12.20 -6.36
N ALA A 509 -8.08 12.73 -5.18
CA ALA A 509 -7.14 13.45 -4.32
C ALA A 509 -5.91 12.59 -3.96
N GLN A 510 -6.09 11.33 -3.55
CA GLN A 510 -4.98 10.40 -3.29
C GLN A 510 -4.10 10.19 -4.52
N ALA A 511 -4.72 9.96 -5.68
CA ALA A 511 -4.02 9.77 -6.94
C ALA A 511 -3.20 11.01 -7.32
N ARG A 512 -3.75 12.22 -7.13
CA ARG A 512 -3.11 13.47 -7.53
C ARG A 512 -1.82 13.75 -6.78
N PHE A 513 -1.77 13.48 -5.47
CA PHE A 513 -0.51 13.61 -4.72
C PHE A 513 0.58 12.66 -5.24
N VAL A 514 0.19 11.44 -5.63
CA VAL A 514 1.10 10.46 -6.23
C VAL A 514 1.54 10.88 -7.64
N GLU A 515 0.59 11.26 -8.49
CA GLU A 515 0.85 11.70 -9.86
C GLU A 515 1.74 12.95 -9.90
N PHE A 516 1.49 13.89 -9.00
CA PHE A 516 2.36 15.04 -8.80
C PHE A 516 3.78 14.61 -8.45
N ALA A 517 3.98 13.65 -7.54
CA ALA A 517 5.33 13.20 -7.19
C ALA A 517 6.04 12.46 -8.34
N THR A 518 5.31 11.70 -9.16
CA THR A 518 5.89 10.99 -10.32
C THR A 518 6.32 11.95 -11.45
N GLY A 519 5.64 13.09 -11.58
CA GLY A 519 5.82 14.00 -12.71
C GLY A 519 5.52 13.36 -14.05
N ARG A 520 4.51 12.48 -14.08
CA ARG A 520 4.18 11.64 -15.23
C ARG A 520 3.67 12.40 -16.44
N PHE A 521 3.03 13.54 -16.23
CA PHE A 521 2.53 14.36 -17.34
C PHE A 521 3.67 15.19 -17.93
N PRO A 522 3.71 15.33 -19.27
CA PRO A 522 4.61 16.28 -19.91
C PRO A 522 4.42 17.68 -19.32
N VAL A 523 5.52 18.39 -19.11
CA VAL A 523 5.53 19.73 -18.49
C VAL A 523 4.66 20.72 -19.30
N GLN A 524 4.47 20.48 -20.60
CA GLN A 524 3.60 21.26 -21.48
C GLN A 524 2.11 21.15 -21.11
N ILE A 525 1.63 19.95 -20.77
CA ILE A 525 0.24 19.75 -20.30
C ILE A 525 0.06 20.42 -18.93
N GLU A 526 1.10 20.36 -18.08
CA GLU A 526 1.11 21.00 -16.77
C GLU A 526 1.10 22.53 -16.88
N ALA A 527 1.86 23.11 -17.80
CA ALA A 527 1.85 24.56 -18.04
C ALA A 527 0.60 25.07 -18.75
N PHE A 528 -0.06 24.23 -19.58
CA PHE A 528 -1.36 24.59 -20.17
C PHE A 528 -2.44 24.79 -19.10
N THR A 529 -2.31 24.07 -18.00
CA THR A 529 -3.37 23.96 -16.99
C THR A 529 -3.04 24.65 -15.68
N THR A 530 -1.78 24.96 -15.38
CA THR A 530 -1.39 25.57 -14.11
C THR A 530 -0.79 26.95 -14.30
N LEU A 531 -0.84 27.79 -13.26
CA LEU A 531 -0.15 29.09 -13.25
C LEU A 531 1.37 28.96 -12.98
N CYS A 532 1.84 27.72 -12.83
CA CYS A 532 3.23 27.36 -12.62
C CYS A 532 4.01 27.59 -13.92
N GLY A 533 4.92 28.56 -13.90
CA GLY A 533 5.79 28.88 -15.05
C GLY A 533 5.50 30.20 -15.76
N THR A 534 4.34 30.81 -15.55
CA THR A 534 4.01 32.14 -16.14
C THR A 534 3.81 33.23 -15.09
N LYS A 535 3.29 32.88 -13.90
CA LYS A 535 2.95 33.87 -12.85
C LYS A 535 3.45 33.52 -11.46
N MET A 536 3.80 32.26 -11.19
CA MET A 536 4.16 31.78 -9.85
C MET A 536 5.34 30.79 -9.88
N SER A 537 6.21 30.88 -8.86
CA SER A 537 7.23 29.85 -8.60
C SER A 537 6.56 28.58 -8.09
N CYS A 538 6.81 27.47 -8.78
CA CYS A 538 6.29 26.16 -8.42
C CYS A 538 7.41 25.14 -8.53
N LYS A 539 7.52 24.30 -7.50
CA LYS A 539 8.56 23.28 -7.44
C LYS A 539 7.95 21.92 -7.12
N ARG A 540 8.29 20.93 -7.94
CA ARG A 540 8.00 19.53 -7.67
C ARG A 540 9.14 18.91 -6.86
N LEU A 541 8.78 18.34 -5.71
CA LEU A 541 9.72 17.56 -4.91
C LEU A 541 9.71 16.11 -5.37
N CYS A 542 10.89 15.62 -5.71
CA CYS A 542 11.16 14.23 -6.02
C CYS A 542 12.30 13.72 -5.17
N TYR A 543 12.59 12.43 -5.28
CA TYR A 543 13.81 11.87 -4.73
C TYR A 543 15.04 12.57 -5.34
N SER A 544 15.74 13.36 -4.53
CA SER A 544 17.12 13.76 -4.80
C SER A 544 18.04 12.73 -4.13
N GLN A 545 19.01 12.21 -4.89
CA GLN A 545 19.94 11.18 -4.42
C GLN A 545 20.53 11.54 -3.04
N VAL A 546 20.39 10.62 -2.09
CA VAL A 546 21.14 10.66 -0.83
C VAL A 546 22.62 10.53 -1.18
N SER A 547 23.36 11.62 -1.04
CA SER A 547 24.82 11.54 -1.02
C SER A 547 25.22 10.73 0.21
N LEU A 548 25.95 9.64 0.02
CA LEU A 548 26.49 8.76 1.06
C LEU A 548 27.45 9.53 1.99
N ILE A 549 26.92 10.39 2.84
CA ILE A 549 27.67 11.01 3.93
C ILE A 549 27.41 10.18 5.18
N PRO A 550 28.46 9.77 5.92
CA PRO A 550 28.34 8.89 7.08
C PRO A 550 27.39 9.47 8.14
N LEU A 551 26.65 8.56 8.77
CA LEU A 551 25.58 8.68 9.78
C LEU A 551 25.79 9.66 10.95
N MET A 552 26.90 10.39 11.02
CA MET A 552 27.23 11.31 12.12
C MET A 552 27.14 12.81 11.78
N MET A 553 26.83 13.23 10.54
CA MET A 553 26.81 14.66 10.17
C MET A 553 25.52 15.20 9.52
N ALA A 554 24.39 14.47 9.56
CA ALA A 554 23.14 14.96 8.98
C ALA A 554 22.39 15.94 9.92
N ARG A 555 22.90 17.16 10.11
CA ARG A 555 22.18 18.26 10.80
C ARG A 555 21.64 19.35 9.87
N THR A 556 21.89 19.28 8.55
CA THR A 556 21.43 20.30 7.60
C THR A 556 20.53 19.72 6.50
N SER A 557 19.25 19.64 6.82
CA SER A 557 18.05 19.85 6.00
C SER A 557 18.12 19.86 4.44
N THR A 558 18.51 18.78 3.73
CA THR A 558 18.25 18.75 2.26
C THR A 558 18.11 17.38 1.56
N ASP A 559 17.72 16.30 2.23
CA ASP A 559 17.51 14.99 1.55
C ASP A 559 16.02 14.60 1.52
N ARG A 560 15.31 14.82 0.40
CA ARG A 560 13.83 14.76 0.35
C ARG A 560 13.25 13.73 -0.61
N ALA A 561 13.33 12.46 -0.21
CA ALA A 561 12.40 11.40 -0.63
C ALA A 561 10.93 11.78 -0.31
N PHE A 562 10.12 12.18 -1.30
CA PHE A 562 8.86 12.88 -1.02
C PHE A 562 7.66 11.96 -0.80
N GLN A 563 7.42 10.99 -1.68
CA GLN A 563 6.15 10.27 -1.76
C GLN A 563 6.35 8.74 -1.69
N LYS A 564 5.54 8.07 -0.87
CA LYS A 564 5.49 6.61 -0.79
C LYS A 564 4.17 6.05 -1.29
N ILE A 565 4.25 4.91 -1.95
CA ILE A 565 3.13 4.10 -2.42
C ILE A 565 3.36 2.65 -2.01
N ARG A 566 2.40 1.78 -2.32
CA ARG A 566 2.55 0.34 -2.12
C ARG A 566 2.60 -0.34 -3.48
N SER A 567 3.55 -1.26 -3.65
CA SER A 567 3.67 -2.05 -4.87
C SER A 567 3.95 -3.51 -4.56
N SER A 568 3.23 -4.41 -5.22
CA SER A 568 3.52 -5.85 -5.17
C SER A 568 4.73 -6.25 -6.02
N SER A 569 5.19 -5.38 -6.91
CA SER A 569 6.25 -5.66 -7.88
C SER A 569 7.66 -5.55 -7.30
N TYR A 570 7.78 -5.04 -6.07
CA TYR A 570 9.05 -4.79 -5.38
C TYR A 570 9.02 -5.32 -3.95
N TYR A 571 10.21 -5.52 -3.36
CA TYR A 571 10.38 -5.83 -1.95
C TYR A 571 11.05 -4.67 -1.23
N SER A 572 10.54 -4.31 -0.06
CA SER A 572 11.10 -3.30 0.83
C SER A 572 11.58 -3.99 2.10
N PHE A 573 12.89 -4.06 2.33
CA PHE A 573 13.49 -4.78 3.46
C PHE A 573 13.82 -3.84 4.61
N SER A 574 13.55 -4.27 5.84
CA SER A 574 14.03 -3.57 7.03
C SER A 574 15.55 -3.72 7.16
N VAL A 575 16.27 -2.60 7.05
CA VAL A 575 17.74 -2.59 7.19
C VAL A 575 18.15 -3.00 8.59
N LEU A 576 17.37 -2.61 9.61
CA LEU A 576 17.57 -3.03 11.00
C LEU A 576 17.45 -4.55 11.13
N GLY A 577 16.40 -5.15 10.55
CA GLY A 577 16.20 -6.60 10.57
C GLY A 577 17.35 -7.36 9.90
N ILE A 578 17.77 -6.92 8.71
CA ILE A 578 18.92 -7.50 8.01
C ILE A 578 20.19 -7.39 8.87
N SER A 579 20.44 -6.20 9.43
CA SER A 579 21.65 -5.94 10.22
C SER A 579 21.72 -6.79 11.47
N ILE A 580 20.60 -6.98 12.18
CA ILE A 580 20.53 -7.84 13.37
C ILE A 580 20.84 -9.29 12.99
N ILE A 581 20.23 -9.81 11.92
CA ILE A 581 20.47 -11.18 11.46
C ILE A 581 21.94 -11.38 11.10
N LEU A 582 22.52 -10.48 10.31
CA LEU A 582 23.91 -10.59 9.86
C LEU A 582 24.90 -10.43 11.01
N LEU A 583 24.75 -9.42 11.88
CA LEU A 583 25.67 -9.19 12.98
C LEU A 583 25.64 -10.33 14.01
N LEU A 584 24.45 -10.72 14.48
CA LEU A 584 24.32 -11.82 15.44
C LEU A 584 24.75 -13.14 14.81
N GLY A 585 24.39 -13.39 13.55
CA GLY A 585 24.80 -14.59 12.84
C GLY A 585 26.31 -14.69 12.65
N ILE A 586 26.98 -13.59 12.26
CA ILE A 586 28.44 -13.55 12.12
C ILE A 586 29.10 -13.85 13.46
N ILE A 587 28.62 -13.25 14.57
CA ILE A 587 29.15 -13.52 15.90
C ILE A 587 29.01 -15.01 16.26
N ILE A 588 27.83 -15.60 16.06
CA ILE A 588 27.59 -17.02 16.34
C ILE A 588 28.46 -17.91 15.45
N VAL A 589 28.61 -17.59 14.17
CA VAL A 589 29.45 -18.34 13.22
C VAL A 589 30.92 -18.27 13.62
N LEU A 590 31.42 -17.11 14.02
CA LEU A 590 32.79 -16.96 14.51
C LEU A 590 33.01 -17.74 15.81
N VAL A 591 32.14 -17.58 16.80
CA VAL A 591 32.25 -18.31 18.08
C VAL A 591 32.14 -19.83 17.87
N GLY A 592 31.24 -20.28 16.99
CA GLY A 592 31.08 -21.69 16.61
C GLY A 592 32.28 -22.24 15.84
N GLY A 593 32.80 -21.47 14.88
CA GLY A 593 33.98 -21.82 14.10
C GLY A 593 35.19 -22.06 15.01
N TYR A 594 35.45 -21.11 15.91
CA TYR A 594 36.59 -21.12 16.82
C TYR A 594 36.31 -21.74 18.19
N THR A 595 35.20 -22.46 18.41
CA THR A 595 34.85 -22.98 19.75
C THR A 595 35.98 -23.80 20.38
N GLU A 596 36.62 -24.68 19.61
CA GLU A 596 37.72 -25.53 20.11
C GLU A 596 38.99 -24.70 20.39
N SER A 597 39.37 -23.79 19.49
CA SER A 597 40.55 -22.92 19.69
C SER A 597 40.36 -21.90 20.82
N LEU A 598 39.14 -21.38 20.98
CA LEU A 598 38.77 -20.51 22.10
C LEU A 598 38.81 -21.30 23.40
N ALA A 599 38.28 -22.52 23.40
CA ALA A 599 38.35 -23.40 24.56
C ALA A 599 39.80 -23.71 24.96
N GLU A 600 40.67 -24.07 24.00
CA GLU A 600 42.10 -24.31 24.28
C GLU A 600 42.75 -23.09 24.97
N LYS A 601 42.56 -21.88 24.45
CA LYS A 601 43.09 -20.64 25.07
C LYS A 601 42.47 -20.34 26.43
N VAL A 602 41.18 -20.62 26.60
CA VAL A 602 40.49 -20.43 27.88
C VAL A 602 41.01 -21.43 28.93
N PHE A 603 41.35 -22.65 28.53
CA PHE A 603 41.95 -23.65 29.40
C PHE A 603 43.44 -23.41 29.70
N GLU A 604 44.14 -22.54 28.96
CA GLU A 604 45.47 -22.03 29.32
C GLU A 604 45.44 -21.03 30.49
N LEU A 605 44.27 -20.47 30.85
CA LEU A 605 44.15 -19.57 31.99
C LEU A 605 44.38 -20.34 33.32
N PRO A 606 45.24 -19.82 34.22
CA PRO A 606 45.71 -20.57 35.39
C PRO A 606 44.58 -21.02 36.34
N TYR A 607 43.50 -20.26 36.45
CA TYR A 607 42.33 -20.61 37.26
C TYR A 607 41.53 -21.80 36.69
N LEU A 608 41.39 -21.90 35.36
CA LEU A 608 40.65 -22.97 34.71
C LEU A 608 41.51 -24.21 34.46
N ALA A 609 42.82 -24.02 34.25
CA ALA A 609 43.80 -25.10 34.15
C ALA A 609 43.87 -25.96 35.43
N GLN A 610 43.62 -25.35 36.60
CA GLN A 610 43.58 -26.07 37.88
C GLN A 610 42.28 -26.86 38.10
N ASN A 611 41.23 -26.62 37.31
CA ASN A 611 39.97 -27.34 37.44
C ASN A 611 40.03 -28.70 36.74
N ARG A 612 40.40 -29.72 37.51
CA ARG A 612 40.57 -31.11 37.05
C ARG A 612 39.37 -31.63 36.24
N ARG A 613 38.14 -31.34 36.68
CA ARG A 613 36.90 -31.79 36.01
C ARG A 613 36.77 -31.21 34.60
N LEU A 614 37.08 -29.93 34.44
CA LEU A 614 37.01 -29.26 33.14
C LEU A 614 38.14 -29.73 32.21
N GLY A 615 39.34 -29.98 32.76
CA GLY A 615 40.46 -30.56 32.02
C GLY A 615 40.13 -31.96 31.48
N TYR A 616 39.53 -32.82 32.32
CA TYR A 616 39.04 -34.13 31.87
C TYR A 616 37.99 -33.99 30.77
N ALA A 617 36.99 -33.13 30.96
CA ALA A 617 35.91 -32.93 30.00
C ALA A 617 36.40 -32.46 28.63
N HIS A 618 37.44 -31.61 28.61
CA HIS A 618 38.08 -31.15 27.37
C HIS A 618 38.85 -32.28 26.68
N LEU A 619 39.60 -33.09 27.42
CA LEU A 619 40.30 -34.26 26.87
C LEU A 619 39.32 -35.33 26.37
N GLU A 620 38.22 -35.55 27.09
CA GLU A 620 37.14 -36.45 26.70
C GLU A 620 36.48 -35.98 25.39
N TRP A 621 36.30 -34.67 25.20
CA TRP A 621 35.80 -34.11 23.93
C TRP A 621 36.71 -34.47 22.75
N HIS A 622 38.03 -34.40 22.92
CA HIS A 622 38.97 -34.80 21.88
C HIS A 622 39.00 -36.31 21.67
N ALA A 623 39.05 -37.08 22.76
CA ALA A 623 39.10 -38.54 22.72
C ALA A 623 37.86 -39.16 22.05
N ASN A 624 36.69 -38.55 22.21
CA ASN A 624 35.43 -39.00 21.60
C ASN A 624 35.26 -38.55 20.14
N SER A 625 36.21 -37.82 19.55
CA SER A 625 36.14 -37.49 18.11
C SER A 625 36.27 -38.76 17.26
N THR A 626 35.62 -38.81 16.10
CA THR A 626 35.64 -39.98 15.21
C THR A 626 37.05 -40.54 14.97
N TRP A 627 38.03 -39.66 14.71
CA TRP A 627 39.40 -40.06 14.45
C TRP A 627 40.14 -40.60 15.68
N GLN A 628 39.85 -40.04 16.86
CA GLN A 628 40.43 -40.53 18.12
C GLN A 628 39.79 -41.82 18.60
N LEU A 629 38.49 -42.02 18.33
CA LEU A 629 37.82 -43.31 18.55
C LEU A 629 38.37 -44.38 17.61
N GLN A 630 38.61 -44.06 16.34
CA GLN A 630 39.27 -44.96 15.39
C GLN A 630 40.68 -45.34 15.88
N ARG A 631 41.50 -44.35 16.28
CA ARG A 631 42.81 -44.60 16.91
C ARG A 631 42.67 -45.57 18.07
N ALA A 632 41.82 -45.25 19.05
CA ALA A 632 41.67 -46.04 20.26
C ALA A 632 41.25 -47.49 19.95
N ALA A 633 40.40 -47.71 18.94
CA ALA A 633 40.01 -49.04 18.50
C ALA A 633 41.18 -49.84 17.89
N HIS A 634 42.02 -49.22 17.05
CA HIS A 634 43.21 -49.88 16.50
C HIS A 634 44.28 -50.13 17.57
N GLU A 635 44.50 -49.16 18.46
CA GLU A 635 45.48 -49.27 19.54
C GLU A 635 45.10 -50.35 20.56
N ALA A 636 43.80 -50.54 20.82
CA ALA A 636 43.29 -51.62 21.69
C ALA A 636 43.57 -53.03 21.16
N VAL A 637 43.70 -53.20 19.83
CA VAL A 637 44.10 -54.46 19.19
C VAL A 637 45.60 -54.51 18.85
N GLY A 638 46.39 -53.62 19.45
CA GLY A 638 47.84 -53.57 19.28
C GLY A 638 48.31 -53.10 17.90
N SER A 639 47.48 -52.34 17.16
CA SER A 639 47.74 -51.97 15.77
C SER A 639 48.08 -50.49 15.57
N GLY A 640 49.23 -50.24 14.93
CA GLY A 640 49.75 -48.92 14.58
C GLY A 640 50.47 -48.20 15.72
N THR A 641 51.44 -47.35 15.41
CA THR A 641 52.08 -46.46 16.38
C THR A 641 51.58 -45.03 16.18
N TRP A 642 50.76 -44.58 17.13
CA TRP A 642 50.02 -43.33 16.99
C TRP A 642 50.71 -42.15 17.69
N THR A 643 50.74 -41.00 17.01
CA THR A 643 51.18 -39.72 17.56
C THR A 643 50.05 -38.70 17.51
N LYS A 644 50.17 -37.59 18.26
CA LYS A 644 49.15 -36.54 18.39
C LYS A 644 47.81 -37.03 18.99
N ALA A 645 47.87 -37.95 19.98
CA ALA A 645 46.71 -38.55 20.63
C ALA A 645 45.80 -37.56 21.41
N THR A 646 46.27 -36.34 21.66
CA THR A 646 45.49 -35.27 22.32
C THR A 646 45.00 -34.19 21.35
N LYS A 647 45.29 -34.32 20.05
CA LYS A 647 44.86 -33.36 19.01
C LYS A 647 43.70 -33.93 18.20
N PHE A 648 43.07 -33.09 17.38
CA PHE A 648 41.91 -33.50 16.57
C PHE A 648 42.19 -34.68 15.62
N LEU A 649 43.38 -34.73 15.00
CA LEU A 649 43.73 -35.74 14.00
C LEU A 649 44.98 -36.53 14.42
N PRO A 650 44.83 -37.77 14.91
CA PRO A 650 45.95 -38.65 15.22
C PRO A 650 46.57 -39.19 13.93
N VAL A 651 47.87 -39.45 13.93
CA VAL A 651 48.61 -39.96 12.75
C VAL A 651 49.54 -41.11 13.13
N THR A 652 49.66 -42.09 12.23
CA THR A 652 50.58 -43.22 12.33
C THR A 652 51.96 -42.87 11.78
N GLN A 653 52.94 -43.77 11.97
CA GLN A 653 54.19 -43.67 11.25
C GLN A 653 54.01 -43.97 9.75
N LYS A 654 55.00 -43.55 8.95
CA LYS A 654 54.98 -43.70 7.49
C LYS A 654 54.96 -45.18 7.11
N GLY A 655 53.94 -45.59 6.35
CA GLY A 655 53.84 -46.94 5.78
C GLY A 655 53.33 -48.03 6.72
N GLU A 656 52.84 -47.66 7.91
CA GLU A 656 52.24 -48.63 8.83
C GLU A 656 50.90 -49.17 8.31
N LEU A 657 50.71 -50.47 8.44
CA LEU A 657 49.46 -51.17 8.12
C LEU A 657 48.63 -51.31 9.40
N LEU A 658 47.36 -50.90 9.33
CA LEU A 658 46.40 -50.99 10.43
C LEU A 658 45.56 -52.26 10.38
N ALA A 659 44.96 -52.61 11.51
CA ALA A 659 44.06 -53.76 11.68
C ALA A 659 42.89 -53.72 10.69
N THR A 660 42.47 -54.88 10.22
CA THR A 660 41.31 -55.03 9.32
C THR A 660 40.09 -55.56 10.08
N LEU A 661 38.90 -55.33 9.53
CA LEU A 661 37.66 -55.85 10.08
C LEU A 661 37.57 -57.36 9.84
N ASP A 662 37.54 -58.13 10.91
CA ASP A 662 37.19 -59.54 10.94
C ASP A 662 35.66 -59.67 10.86
N VAL A 663 35.20 -60.40 9.83
CA VAL A 663 33.78 -60.60 9.50
C VAL A 663 33.36 -62.07 9.55
N HIS A 664 34.17 -62.95 10.17
CA HIS A 664 33.81 -64.36 10.33
C HIS A 664 32.51 -64.52 11.13
N ASP A 665 32.35 -63.78 12.22
CA ASP A 665 31.06 -63.61 12.88
C ASP A 665 30.36 -62.34 12.39
N LYS A 666 29.38 -62.51 11.49
CA LYS A 666 28.59 -61.39 10.95
C LYS A 666 27.74 -60.69 12.01
N ALA A 667 27.43 -61.33 13.14
CA ALA A 667 26.69 -60.73 14.24
C ALA A 667 27.59 -59.93 15.20
N HIS A 668 28.90 -60.15 15.16
CA HIS A 668 29.87 -59.48 16.02
C HIS A 668 31.20 -59.17 15.30
N PRO A 669 31.19 -58.28 14.30
CA PRO A 669 32.40 -57.92 13.58
C PRO A 669 33.38 -57.18 14.50
N ARG A 670 34.65 -57.57 14.47
CA ARG A 670 35.71 -57.04 15.35
C ARG A 670 36.96 -56.66 14.55
N LEU A 671 37.81 -55.80 15.08
CA LEU A 671 39.12 -55.55 14.47
C LEU A 671 40.06 -56.71 14.86
N ALA A 672 40.75 -57.31 13.88
CA ALA A 672 41.76 -58.33 14.12
C ALA A 672 43.16 -57.71 14.08
N GLY A 673 43.93 -57.93 15.16
CA GLY A 673 45.33 -57.53 15.25
C GLY A 673 46.22 -58.38 14.34
N LYS A 674 47.48 -57.96 14.17
CA LYS A 674 48.45 -58.66 13.29
C LYS A 674 48.79 -60.10 13.73
N ASP A 675 48.49 -60.46 14.98
CA ASP A 675 48.93 -61.70 15.62
C ASP A 675 47.80 -62.71 15.89
N GLU A 676 46.56 -62.46 15.46
CA GLU A 676 45.51 -63.49 15.52
C GLU A 676 45.59 -64.41 14.27
N PRO A 677 45.69 -65.74 14.43
CA PRO A 677 45.64 -66.65 13.30
C PRO A 677 44.27 -66.57 12.63
N LYS A 678 44.28 -66.43 11.30
CA LYS A 678 43.10 -66.32 10.43
C LYS A 678 42.16 -67.51 10.54
#